data_AF-A0AAD9EF47-F1
#
_entry.id   AF-A0AAD9EF47-F1
#
_cell.length_a   1.000
_cell.length_b   1.000
_cell.length_c   1.000
_cell.angle_alpha   90.00
_cell.angle_beta   90.00
_cell.angle_gamma   90.00
#
_symmetry.space_group_name_H-M   'P 1'
#
loop_
_entity.id
_entity.type
_entity.pdbx_description
1 polymer ?
#
loop_
_entity_poly.entity_id
_entity_poly.type
_entity_poly.pdbx_seq_one_letter_code
_entity_poly.pdbx_strand_id
1 'polypeptide(L)'
;MVHIEESLQIPRDFEGFGEEGFNPKWPNGARIAVSFVLNYEEGGERSILDGDPFSEPYLWEKGASGGYKEGARYLNAEQDFEYGSRSASWRLIRLFKEFGWSFTTYAVAYALKRNPIFAKALVRDGHEIACHGLRWLDIWNYSLEEDKEYIKQNILMLKEVSGEMPVGAYFGRGTPNTPSLFPEVWKSLGGEFLWSSECYNDDVPYWLDLPWEKDLPEADREGMLLIPYNYDCNDGKFHMSPGFGSSVAETYEQYLKNTFDCLYREGGKLMNIPLHTRIIGKPGRSEALRKFMKYISEKEGVWVTTRRDIAKHMRAEFPYKPNGEWMKGNFEAPAYVGPSAGLSLALNLGEMVQATVWNKMLPDVHDGASANRSTGCLNPGPRCLTVEDLLAHGVKEPPSDEQGSKMLRAYMSQLHSKYPFLEPEELWKLHGERVALAGTPPQSLSKAERFGVFKLYLVYAMGATLVQLTQRGPGFSPEALYITALQHISAARESRTVQNIEAMTLLVMFHLRSTSSHGLWYMIGLAMRTSIDLGLHRAAHENNLSESVVQRRRRLFWSVYLLERTIAISLGRPLSIADNQIDVEFPDTCINSSSSASGTVGNDITLAVVLFKLRRIESKIHHSIYRTDKALDTLRPKLDRLYQRLQNWRVSLNEWMAPNHPELNYALLLYNRALRLLIQPFLPLLPPSDQFYGLCMRAAGNICQAHKRLHQTLDYGHSFIAVQTVFVAGVTLLYGLWTQGNELWSVALANDIRACSLVLFVMGERAPWVRKYRDAFEVLVNAAMEKLQDGESGLAEMASAQMRAGRQQDTTIDGQSEEAAGEREVGQMTDESFDQFLGSVGDSGIAGGGFEGAWPMVAELANWIDQDSGSPVWMPNFELLQSLSGND
;
A
#
# COMPACT_ATOMS: atom_id res chain seq x y z
N MET A 1 -43.55 21.25 8.28
CA MET A 1 -42.59 20.33 8.93
C MET A 1 -41.78 19.75 7.79
N VAL A 2 -40.45 19.74 7.91
CA VAL A 2 -39.54 19.29 6.83
C VAL A 2 -39.81 17.81 6.56
N HIS A 3 -39.92 17.43 5.28
CA HIS A 3 -40.02 16.03 4.90
C HIS A 3 -38.62 15.43 4.75
N ILE A 4 -38.32 14.37 5.50
CA ILE A 4 -37.05 13.66 5.47
C ILE A 4 -37.34 12.23 5.06
N GLU A 5 -36.77 11.82 3.92
CA GLU A 5 -36.89 10.46 3.42
C GLU A 5 -35.63 9.69 3.81
N GLU A 6 -35.74 8.75 4.75
CA GLU A 6 -34.59 8.05 5.35
C GLU A 6 -33.74 7.31 4.30
N SER A 7 -34.38 6.75 3.28
CA SER A 7 -33.72 6.03 2.18
C SER A 7 -32.84 6.91 1.29
N LEU A 8 -32.94 8.23 1.42
CA LEU A 8 -32.18 9.22 0.64
C LEU A 8 -31.11 9.93 1.46
N GLN A 9 -30.96 9.63 2.75
CA GLN A 9 -30.03 10.37 3.61
C GLN A 9 -28.59 9.92 3.40
N ILE A 10 -27.74 10.86 2.96
CA ILE A 10 -26.31 10.62 2.75
C ILE A 10 -25.61 10.61 4.11
N PRO A 11 -24.87 9.53 4.46
CA PRO A 11 -24.12 9.48 5.71
C PRO A 11 -22.96 10.48 5.69
N ARG A 12 -22.53 10.90 6.88
CA ARG A 12 -21.37 11.80 7.02
C ARG A 12 -20.08 10.99 7.10
N ASP A 13 -19.14 11.34 6.25
CA ASP A 13 -17.75 10.91 6.33
C ASP A 13 -16.91 12.05 6.91
N PHE A 14 -16.16 11.75 7.97
CA PHE A 14 -15.27 12.69 8.65
C PHE A 14 -13.79 12.42 8.36
N GLU A 15 -13.48 11.27 7.78
CA GLU A 15 -12.12 10.84 7.48
C GLU A 15 -11.73 11.28 6.06
N GLY A 16 -12.64 11.16 5.10
CA GLY A 16 -12.38 11.48 3.69
C GLY A 16 -11.16 10.70 3.20
N PHE A 17 -10.17 11.40 2.65
CA PHE A 17 -8.90 10.79 2.20
C PHE A 17 -7.80 10.73 3.27
N GLY A 18 -8.05 11.20 4.49
CA GLY A 18 -7.07 11.20 5.57
C GLY A 18 -5.79 12.00 5.27
N GLU A 19 -4.72 11.66 5.99
CA GLU A 19 -3.43 12.37 5.99
C GLU A 19 -2.71 12.34 4.62
N GLU A 20 -2.80 11.22 3.91
CA GLU A 20 -2.13 11.05 2.60
C GLU A 20 -2.82 11.88 1.49
N GLY A 21 -4.10 12.19 1.67
CA GLY A 21 -4.92 12.89 0.68
C GLY A 21 -5.08 12.10 -0.63
N PHE A 22 -5.80 12.66 -1.60
CA PHE A 22 -5.97 12.04 -2.91
C PHE A 22 -5.37 12.89 -4.02
N ASN A 23 -4.74 12.24 -5.00
CA ASN A 23 -4.20 12.90 -6.19
C ASN A 23 -5.06 12.55 -7.42
N PRO A 24 -5.84 13.50 -7.95
CA PRO A 24 -6.70 13.31 -9.11
C PRO A 24 -5.95 13.21 -10.44
N LYS A 25 -4.61 13.23 -10.48
CA LYS A 25 -3.79 13.10 -11.70
C LYS A 25 -4.24 14.04 -12.82
N TRP A 26 -4.31 15.34 -12.55
CA TRP A 26 -4.83 16.30 -13.53
C TRP A 26 -4.13 16.22 -14.90
N PRO A 27 -4.84 16.50 -16.01
CA PRO A 27 -4.31 16.38 -17.36
C PRO A 27 -2.98 17.10 -17.56
N ASN A 28 -2.13 16.55 -18.43
CA ASN A 28 -0.81 17.11 -18.76
C ASN A 28 0.11 17.32 -17.54
N GLY A 29 -0.12 16.59 -16.44
CA GLY A 29 0.62 16.77 -15.20
C GLY A 29 0.35 18.11 -14.52
N ALA A 30 -0.83 18.71 -14.75
CA ALA A 30 -1.20 19.96 -14.10
C ALA A 30 -1.14 19.80 -12.58
N ARG A 31 -0.57 20.80 -11.92
CA ARG A 31 -0.36 20.81 -10.48
C ARG A 31 -1.65 21.14 -9.73
N ILE A 32 -2.51 21.96 -10.34
CA ILE A 32 -3.78 22.39 -9.75
C ILE A 32 -4.85 22.53 -10.85
N ALA A 33 -6.08 22.16 -10.53
CA ALA A 33 -7.26 22.52 -11.31
C ALA A 33 -7.91 23.76 -10.69
N VAL A 34 -8.30 24.74 -11.52
CA VAL A 34 -9.01 25.95 -11.05
C VAL A 34 -10.35 26.03 -11.78
N SER A 35 -11.45 26.03 -11.01
CA SER A 35 -12.81 26.11 -11.52
C SER A 35 -13.49 27.40 -11.07
N PHE A 36 -13.78 28.28 -12.03
CA PHE A 36 -14.63 29.45 -11.80
C PHE A 36 -16.10 29.06 -11.95
N VAL A 37 -16.92 29.45 -10.97
CA VAL A 37 -18.35 29.14 -10.92
C VAL A 37 -19.14 30.45 -10.90
N LEU A 38 -19.90 30.73 -11.95
CA LEU A 38 -20.72 31.93 -12.07
C LEU A 38 -22.18 31.61 -11.75
N ASN A 39 -22.65 32.04 -10.59
CA ASN A 39 -24.05 32.00 -10.22
C ASN A 39 -24.82 33.05 -11.04
N TYR A 40 -25.81 32.59 -11.80
CA TYR A 40 -26.72 33.41 -12.59
C TYR A 40 -28.13 33.25 -12.02
N GLU A 41 -28.50 34.18 -11.15
CA GLU A 41 -29.69 34.12 -10.31
C GLU A 41 -30.67 35.25 -10.63
N GLU A 42 -30.19 36.28 -11.35
CA GLU A 42 -30.87 37.54 -11.62
C GLU A 42 -32.11 37.38 -12.50
N GLY A 43 -33.27 37.73 -11.94
CA GLY A 43 -34.60 37.48 -12.48
C GLY A 43 -35.23 36.18 -11.97
N GLY A 44 -34.55 35.44 -11.08
CA GLY A 44 -35.01 34.21 -10.45
C GLY A 44 -35.16 34.32 -8.93
N GLU A 45 -34.66 35.39 -8.30
CA GLU A 45 -34.83 35.74 -6.88
C GLU A 45 -36.29 36.07 -6.49
N ARG A 46 -36.56 36.28 -5.20
CA ARG A 46 -37.90 36.68 -4.74
C ARG A 46 -38.33 38.02 -5.31
N SER A 47 -39.54 38.06 -5.89
CA SER A 47 -40.14 39.26 -6.44
C SER A 47 -41.65 39.30 -6.26
N ILE A 48 -42.18 40.45 -5.85
CA ILE A 48 -43.63 40.69 -5.81
C ILE A 48 -44.27 40.49 -7.19
N LEU A 49 -43.53 40.78 -8.26
CA LEU A 49 -44.01 40.60 -9.64
C LEU A 49 -44.21 39.11 -9.99
N ASP A 50 -43.57 38.22 -9.25
CA ASP A 50 -43.63 36.77 -9.45
C ASP A 50 -44.54 36.08 -8.41
N GLY A 51 -45.29 36.87 -7.63
CA GLY A 51 -46.23 36.40 -6.63
C GLY A 51 -45.61 36.09 -5.27
N ASP A 52 -44.33 36.42 -5.04
CA ASP A 52 -43.68 36.21 -3.76
C ASP A 52 -44.22 37.22 -2.70
N PRO A 53 -44.33 36.83 -1.42
CA PRO A 53 -44.93 37.68 -0.39
C PRO A 53 -44.06 38.89 0.02
N PHE A 54 -42.76 38.85 -0.28
CA PHE A 54 -41.81 39.91 0.02
C PHE A 54 -40.67 39.96 -1.01
N SER A 55 -40.03 41.13 -1.10
CA SER A 55 -38.83 41.35 -1.93
C SER A 55 -37.57 40.66 -1.39
N GLU A 56 -36.62 40.31 -2.25
CA GLU A 56 -35.41 39.58 -1.86
C GLU A 56 -34.56 40.30 -0.78
N PRO A 57 -34.37 39.70 0.41
CA PRO A 57 -33.47 40.25 1.42
C PRO A 57 -31.99 39.90 1.21
N TYR A 58 -31.67 38.89 0.41
CA TYR A 58 -30.36 38.24 0.43
C TYR A 58 -29.46 38.62 -0.76
N LEU A 59 -28.14 38.69 -0.50
CA LEU A 59 -27.07 38.94 -1.49
C LEU A 59 -27.34 40.09 -2.47
N TRP A 60 -27.67 41.28 -1.94
CA TRP A 60 -27.63 42.54 -2.68
C TRP A 60 -26.85 43.58 -1.87
N GLU A 61 -26.47 44.72 -2.46
CA GLU A 61 -25.44 45.63 -1.90
C GLU A 61 -25.62 46.07 -0.43
N LYS A 62 -26.85 46.15 0.10
CA LYS A 62 -27.05 46.49 1.52
C LYS A 62 -26.85 45.32 2.48
N GLY A 63 -26.62 44.10 1.98
CA GLY A 63 -26.36 42.90 2.75
C GLY A 63 -27.39 42.70 3.87
N ALA A 64 -26.91 42.26 5.04
CA ALA A 64 -27.75 42.06 6.24
C ALA A 64 -28.48 43.34 6.73
N SER A 65 -28.01 44.53 6.36
CA SER A 65 -28.65 45.81 6.72
C SER A 65 -29.82 46.20 5.80
N GLY A 66 -29.95 45.52 4.65
CA GLY A 66 -30.93 45.87 3.61
C GLY A 66 -32.37 45.53 3.97
N GLY A 67 -32.57 44.40 4.66
CA GLY A 67 -33.87 43.82 4.97
C GLY A 67 -34.71 43.49 3.72
N TYR A 68 -36.00 43.24 3.91
CA TYR A 68 -36.99 43.07 2.84
C TYR A 68 -38.15 44.05 2.98
N LYS A 69 -38.99 44.13 1.95
CA LYS A 69 -40.30 44.81 1.95
C LYS A 69 -41.40 43.80 1.70
N GLU A 70 -42.32 43.69 2.65
CA GLU A 70 -43.50 42.83 2.57
C GLU A 70 -44.58 43.47 1.70
N GLY A 71 -45.20 42.69 0.81
CA GLY A 71 -46.28 43.13 -0.07
C GLY A 71 -45.93 44.23 -1.09
N ALA A 72 -44.68 44.69 -1.15
CA ALA A 72 -44.23 45.79 -1.98
C ALA A 72 -42.87 45.52 -2.61
N ARG A 73 -42.72 46.01 -3.85
CA ARG A 73 -41.46 45.98 -4.60
C ARG A 73 -40.38 46.75 -3.85
N TYR A 74 -39.14 46.25 -3.91
CA TYR A 74 -37.98 46.96 -3.36
C TYR A 74 -37.02 47.29 -4.47
N LEU A 75 -37.30 48.41 -5.14
CA LEU A 75 -36.62 48.82 -6.38
C LEU A 75 -35.09 48.86 -6.25
N ASN A 76 -34.56 49.20 -5.07
CA ASN A 76 -33.11 49.20 -4.85
C ASN A 76 -32.49 47.81 -4.97
N ALA A 77 -33.14 46.79 -4.40
CA ALA A 77 -32.68 45.41 -4.49
C ALA A 77 -32.89 44.89 -5.92
N GLU A 78 -34.08 45.11 -6.49
CA GLU A 78 -34.40 44.69 -7.86
C GLU A 78 -33.41 45.27 -8.89
N GLN A 79 -33.10 46.57 -8.82
CA GLN A 79 -32.14 47.22 -9.73
C GLN A 79 -30.71 46.73 -9.53
N ASP A 80 -30.36 46.26 -8.33
CA ASP A 80 -29.05 45.67 -8.06
C ASP A 80 -28.92 44.28 -8.69
N PHE A 81 -29.97 43.46 -8.61
CA PHE A 81 -30.06 42.21 -9.39
C PHE A 81 -30.08 42.50 -10.90
N GLU A 82 -30.84 43.47 -11.38
CA GLU A 82 -30.84 43.88 -12.79
C GLU A 82 -29.44 44.34 -13.26
N TYR A 83 -28.61 44.92 -12.40
CA TYR A 83 -27.23 45.25 -12.76
C TYR A 83 -26.44 44.01 -13.17
N GLY A 84 -26.62 42.92 -12.42
CA GLY A 84 -26.01 41.61 -12.70
C GLY A 84 -26.33 41.12 -14.10
N SER A 85 -27.61 41.03 -14.45
CA SER A 85 -28.06 40.52 -15.75
C SER A 85 -27.78 41.48 -16.91
N ARG A 86 -27.87 42.80 -16.71
CA ARG A 86 -27.79 43.81 -17.79
C ARG A 86 -26.37 44.24 -18.14
N SER A 87 -25.48 44.31 -17.16
CA SER A 87 -24.14 44.90 -17.34
C SER A 87 -23.03 43.97 -16.91
N ALA A 88 -23.19 43.34 -15.75
CA ALA A 88 -22.15 42.62 -15.06
C ALA A 88 -21.84 41.28 -15.74
N SER A 89 -22.86 40.53 -16.12
CA SER A 89 -22.80 39.29 -16.91
C SER A 89 -21.94 39.45 -18.19
N TRP A 90 -22.18 40.53 -18.95
CA TRP A 90 -21.42 40.83 -20.17
C TRP A 90 -19.99 41.29 -19.88
N ARG A 91 -19.75 41.95 -18.74
CA ARG A 91 -18.38 42.30 -18.31
C ARG A 91 -17.59 41.03 -18.02
N LEU A 92 -18.19 40.06 -17.33
CA LEU A 92 -17.55 38.79 -17.00
C LEU A 92 -17.31 37.94 -18.25
N ILE A 93 -18.25 37.85 -19.20
CA ILE A 93 -17.99 37.19 -20.49
C ILE A 93 -16.76 37.79 -21.20
N ARG A 94 -16.66 39.12 -21.27
CA ARG A 94 -15.51 39.78 -21.89
C ARG A 94 -14.21 39.51 -21.14
N LEU A 95 -14.26 39.46 -19.81
CA LEU A 95 -13.10 39.16 -18.97
C LEU A 95 -12.61 37.73 -19.19
N PHE A 96 -13.49 36.73 -19.17
CA PHE A 96 -13.07 35.34 -19.43
C PHE A 96 -12.54 35.15 -20.86
N LYS A 97 -13.13 35.86 -21.83
CA LYS A 97 -12.62 35.92 -23.20
C LYS A 97 -11.22 36.55 -23.30
N GLU A 98 -10.87 37.51 -22.45
CA GLU A 98 -9.51 38.09 -22.38
C GLU A 98 -8.45 37.02 -22.13
N PHE A 99 -8.76 36.01 -21.32
CA PHE A 99 -7.84 34.91 -20.95
C PHE A 99 -8.04 33.63 -21.78
N GLY A 100 -9.07 33.58 -22.62
CA GLY A 100 -9.44 32.36 -23.36
C GLY A 100 -9.91 31.23 -22.46
N TRP A 101 -10.53 31.56 -21.31
CA TRP A 101 -10.99 30.58 -20.32
C TRP A 101 -12.50 30.42 -20.33
N SER A 102 -12.95 29.25 -19.92
CA SER A 102 -14.36 28.95 -19.67
C SER A 102 -14.65 28.85 -18.18
N PHE A 103 -15.92 29.05 -17.81
CA PHE A 103 -16.42 28.86 -16.46
C PHE A 103 -17.68 27.99 -16.47
N THR A 104 -18.07 27.51 -15.30
CA THR A 104 -19.34 26.82 -15.09
C THR A 104 -20.39 27.80 -14.59
N THR A 105 -21.52 27.89 -15.27
CA THR A 105 -22.66 28.72 -14.86
C THR A 105 -23.61 27.90 -14.00
N TYR A 106 -23.78 28.31 -12.75
CA TYR A 106 -24.86 27.80 -11.90
C TYR A 106 -26.11 28.61 -12.20
N ALA A 107 -26.97 28.08 -13.07
CA ALA A 107 -28.06 28.81 -13.66
C ALA A 107 -29.39 28.50 -12.96
N VAL A 108 -30.01 29.55 -12.41
CA VAL A 108 -31.42 29.50 -12.02
C VAL A 108 -32.26 29.50 -13.29
N ALA A 109 -33.11 28.49 -13.48
CA ALA A 109 -33.77 28.26 -14.76
C ALA A 109 -34.66 29.44 -15.20
N TYR A 110 -35.44 30.03 -14.28
CA TYR A 110 -36.26 31.21 -14.59
C TYR A 110 -35.43 32.44 -14.93
N ALA A 111 -34.31 32.66 -14.23
CA ALA A 111 -33.40 33.77 -14.51
C ALA A 111 -32.88 33.67 -15.95
N LEU A 112 -32.42 32.48 -16.34
CA LEU A 112 -31.88 32.24 -17.67
C LEU A 112 -32.98 32.30 -18.75
N LYS A 113 -34.19 31.80 -18.45
CA LYS A 113 -35.36 31.91 -19.34
C LYS A 113 -35.74 33.36 -19.64
N ARG A 114 -35.60 34.27 -18.67
CA ARG A 114 -35.84 35.71 -18.84
C ARG A 114 -34.75 36.40 -19.65
N ASN A 115 -33.55 35.82 -19.71
CA ASN A 115 -32.43 36.34 -20.49
C ASN A 115 -31.86 35.30 -21.47
N PRO A 116 -32.66 34.88 -22.47
CA PRO A 116 -32.24 33.84 -23.42
C PRO A 116 -31.07 34.27 -24.31
N ILE A 117 -30.83 35.58 -24.43
CA ILE A 117 -29.68 36.13 -25.16
C ILE A 117 -28.39 35.78 -24.43
N PHE A 118 -28.37 35.89 -23.10
CA PHE A 118 -27.21 35.49 -22.30
C PHE A 118 -27.02 33.97 -22.31
N ALA A 119 -28.10 33.19 -22.22
CA ALA A 119 -28.05 31.72 -22.34
C ALA A 119 -27.35 31.26 -23.63
N LYS A 120 -27.75 31.84 -24.77
CA LYS A 120 -27.14 31.57 -26.07
C LYS A 120 -25.67 32.00 -26.14
N ALA A 121 -25.30 33.08 -25.45
CA ALA A 121 -23.91 33.53 -25.37
C ALA A 121 -23.04 32.54 -24.58
N LEU A 122 -23.54 32.01 -23.47
CA LEU A 122 -22.84 30.98 -22.68
C LEU A 122 -22.52 29.74 -23.54
N VAL A 123 -23.53 29.21 -24.24
CA VAL A 123 -23.36 28.04 -25.12
C VAL A 123 -22.41 28.35 -26.26
N ARG A 124 -22.59 29.49 -26.95
CA ARG A 124 -21.73 29.92 -28.06
C ARG A 124 -20.26 30.00 -27.65
N ASP A 125 -19.99 30.52 -26.46
CA ASP A 125 -18.64 30.77 -25.96
C ASP A 125 -18.05 29.57 -25.20
N GLY A 126 -18.75 28.43 -25.15
CA GLY A 126 -18.26 27.18 -24.56
C GLY A 126 -18.23 27.19 -23.03
N HIS A 127 -19.08 28.00 -22.39
CA HIS A 127 -19.27 27.98 -20.94
C HIS A 127 -20.27 26.88 -20.56
N GLU A 128 -20.01 26.17 -19.46
CA GLU A 128 -20.93 25.14 -18.98
C GLU A 128 -22.17 25.78 -18.36
N ILE A 129 -23.33 25.13 -18.52
CA ILE A 129 -24.58 25.47 -17.80
C ILE A 129 -24.96 24.27 -16.93
N ALA A 130 -25.07 24.51 -15.64
CA ALA A 130 -25.45 23.54 -14.62
C ALA A 130 -26.72 24.00 -13.87
N CYS A 131 -27.44 23.05 -13.29
CA CYS A 131 -28.66 23.32 -12.54
C CYS A 131 -28.38 24.11 -11.26
N HIS A 132 -29.10 25.22 -11.05
CA HIS A 132 -29.09 25.99 -9.80
C HIS A 132 -30.49 26.35 -9.28
N GLY A 133 -31.39 25.36 -9.31
CA GLY A 133 -32.80 25.53 -8.97
C GLY A 133 -33.65 26.17 -10.08
N LEU A 134 -34.97 25.95 -10.00
CA LEU A 134 -35.94 26.58 -10.90
C LEU A 134 -36.04 28.09 -10.63
N ARG A 135 -36.09 28.48 -9.35
CA ARG A 135 -36.03 29.84 -8.81
C ARG A 135 -34.99 29.88 -7.69
N TRP A 136 -34.53 31.08 -7.33
CA TRP A 136 -33.56 31.25 -6.25
C TRP A 136 -34.27 31.43 -4.90
N LEU A 137 -34.95 30.38 -4.47
CA LEU A 137 -35.80 30.36 -3.27
C LEU A 137 -35.26 29.38 -2.22
N ASP A 138 -35.87 29.43 -1.03
CA ASP A 138 -35.63 28.44 0.02
C ASP A 138 -36.78 27.46 -0.08
N ILE A 139 -36.47 26.26 -0.56
CA ILE A 139 -37.46 25.19 -0.77
C ILE A 139 -37.43 24.14 0.33
N TRP A 140 -36.78 24.43 1.47
CA TRP A 140 -36.56 23.50 2.59
C TRP A 140 -37.80 22.73 3.07
N ASN A 141 -38.99 23.31 2.89
CA ASN A 141 -40.26 22.73 3.32
C ASN A 141 -41.04 21.99 2.22
N TYR A 142 -40.48 21.79 1.03
CA TYR A 142 -41.14 21.02 -0.03
C TYR A 142 -41.32 19.56 0.39
N SER A 143 -42.42 18.96 -0.03
CA SER A 143 -42.63 17.52 -0.01
C SER A 143 -41.74 16.82 -1.05
N LEU A 144 -41.64 15.50 -0.94
CA LEU A 144 -40.83 14.69 -1.86
C LEU A 144 -41.26 14.88 -3.34
N GLU A 145 -42.56 14.88 -3.59
CA GLU A 145 -43.12 15.04 -4.94
C GLU A 145 -42.90 16.46 -5.49
N GLU A 146 -43.01 17.48 -4.63
CA GLU A 146 -42.71 18.86 -5.01
C GLU A 146 -41.23 19.03 -5.36
N ASP A 147 -40.31 18.42 -4.61
CA ASP A 147 -38.87 18.46 -4.89
C ASP A 147 -38.53 17.72 -6.19
N LYS A 148 -39.11 16.52 -6.41
CA LYS A 148 -38.96 15.77 -7.67
C LYS A 148 -39.42 16.57 -8.88
N GLU A 149 -40.60 17.17 -8.81
CA GLU A 149 -41.14 18.00 -9.88
C GLU A 149 -40.31 19.28 -10.07
N TYR A 150 -39.82 19.89 -8.99
CA TYR A 150 -38.96 21.07 -9.03
C TYR A 150 -37.63 20.80 -9.76
N ILE A 151 -36.96 19.69 -9.42
CA ILE A 151 -35.74 19.22 -10.09
C ILE A 151 -36.01 18.99 -11.58
N LYS A 152 -37.09 18.27 -11.90
CA LYS A 152 -37.48 17.94 -13.27
C LYS A 152 -37.72 19.20 -14.11
N GLN A 153 -38.50 20.15 -13.59
CA GLN A 153 -38.79 21.40 -14.30
C GLN A 153 -37.54 22.24 -14.50
N ASN A 154 -36.64 22.27 -13.52
CA ASN A 154 -35.35 22.96 -13.63
C ASN A 154 -34.54 22.42 -14.83
N ILE A 155 -34.34 21.11 -14.88
CA ILE A 155 -33.58 20.45 -15.97
C ILE A 155 -34.21 20.73 -17.33
N LEU A 156 -35.53 20.52 -17.45
CA LEU A 156 -36.25 20.68 -18.72
C LEU A 156 -36.25 22.14 -19.20
N MET A 157 -36.41 23.11 -18.30
CA MET A 157 -36.40 24.53 -18.64
C MET A 157 -35.01 24.99 -19.07
N LEU A 158 -33.95 24.55 -18.40
CA LEU A 158 -32.60 24.87 -18.85
C LEU A 158 -32.33 24.30 -20.24
N LYS A 159 -32.71 23.04 -20.49
CA LYS A 159 -32.62 22.42 -21.83
C LYS A 159 -33.41 23.20 -22.89
N GLU A 160 -34.62 23.66 -22.57
CA GLU A 160 -35.44 24.48 -23.45
C GLU A 160 -34.74 25.78 -23.84
N VAL A 161 -34.12 26.46 -22.87
CA VAL A 161 -33.56 27.81 -23.05
C VAL A 161 -32.16 27.79 -23.67
N SER A 162 -31.31 26.84 -23.26
CA SER A 162 -29.92 26.75 -23.72
C SER A 162 -29.75 25.87 -24.96
N GLY A 163 -30.65 24.89 -25.17
CA GLY A 163 -30.49 23.83 -26.16
C GLY A 163 -29.59 22.67 -25.70
N GLU A 164 -28.93 22.79 -24.54
CA GLU A 164 -28.11 21.73 -23.94
C GLU A 164 -28.72 21.24 -22.63
N MET A 165 -28.75 19.92 -22.44
CA MET A 165 -29.17 19.35 -21.16
C MET A 165 -28.06 19.55 -20.12
N PRO A 166 -28.36 20.12 -18.93
CA PRO A 166 -27.35 20.30 -17.90
C PRO A 166 -26.86 18.95 -17.38
N VAL A 167 -25.55 18.83 -17.20
CA VAL A 167 -24.86 17.59 -16.79
C VAL A 167 -24.41 17.57 -15.33
N GLY A 168 -24.65 18.67 -14.60
CA GLY A 168 -24.37 18.73 -13.17
C GLY A 168 -25.24 19.75 -12.45
N ALA A 169 -25.12 19.76 -11.13
CA ALA A 169 -26.04 20.51 -10.27
C ALA A 169 -25.42 21.03 -8.97
N TYR A 170 -25.98 22.14 -8.53
CA TYR A 170 -25.84 22.71 -7.20
C TYR A 170 -27.09 23.53 -6.91
N PHE A 171 -27.92 23.16 -5.95
CA PHE A 171 -29.09 23.91 -5.51
C PHE A 171 -28.78 24.82 -4.32
N GLY A 172 -27.93 24.38 -3.39
CA GLY A 172 -27.53 25.10 -2.18
C GLY A 172 -28.64 25.26 -1.15
N ARG A 173 -29.79 25.84 -1.53
CA ARG A 173 -31.00 26.04 -0.70
C ARG A 173 -32.10 25.02 -1.02
N GLY A 174 -31.70 23.75 -1.19
CA GLY A 174 -32.57 22.60 -1.45
C GLY A 174 -33.22 22.00 -0.20
N THR A 175 -33.92 20.88 -0.36
CA THR A 175 -34.39 20.05 0.76
C THR A 175 -33.26 19.10 1.23
N PRO A 176 -33.39 18.44 2.39
CA PRO A 176 -32.48 17.36 2.78
C PRO A 176 -32.41 16.20 1.78
N ASN A 177 -33.42 16.05 0.92
CA ASN A 177 -33.53 14.95 -0.03
C ASN A 177 -32.96 15.32 -1.41
N THR A 178 -32.90 16.61 -1.76
CA THR A 178 -32.48 17.10 -3.09
C THR A 178 -31.15 16.52 -3.59
N PRO A 179 -30.06 16.45 -2.78
CA PRO A 179 -28.77 15.93 -3.26
C PRO A 179 -28.87 14.49 -3.78
N SER A 180 -29.72 13.71 -3.13
CA SER A 180 -29.97 12.30 -3.43
C SER A 180 -31.05 12.13 -4.51
N LEU A 181 -32.09 12.97 -4.52
CA LEU A 181 -33.14 12.89 -5.55
C LEU A 181 -32.65 13.26 -6.95
N PHE A 182 -31.65 14.14 -7.04
CA PHE A 182 -31.25 14.71 -8.31
C PHE A 182 -30.83 13.64 -9.33
N PRO A 183 -29.89 12.70 -9.04
CA PRO A 183 -29.53 11.63 -9.97
C PRO A 183 -30.72 10.76 -10.40
N GLU A 184 -31.65 10.44 -9.49
CA GLU A 184 -32.86 9.65 -9.81
C GLU A 184 -33.76 10.37 -10.83
N VAL A 185 -34.12 11.61 -10.54
CA VAL A 185 -34.97 12.42 -11.43
C VAL A 185 -34.26 12.65 -12.76
N TRP A 186 -32.97 12.93 -12.73
CA TRP A 186 -32.15 13.15 -13.91
C TRP A 186 -32.14 11.88 -14.80
N LYS A 187 -31.91 10.70 -14.22
CA LYS A 187 -31.96 9.40 -14.93
C LYS A 187 -33.31 9.15 -15.59
N SER A 188 -34.41 9.52 -14.94
CA SER A 188 -35.77 9.39 -15.50
C SER A 188 -35.99 10.22 -16.79
N LEU A 189 -35.16 11.24 -17.03
CA LEU A 189 -35.23 12.11 -18.21
C LEU A 189 -34.30 11.65 -19.36
N GLY A 190 -33.47 10.62 -19.14
CA GLY A 190 -32.79 9.89 -20.20
C GLY A 190 -31.62 10.61 -20.90
N GLY A 191 -30.69 11.20 -20.17
CA GLY A 191 -29.36 11.51 -20.76
C GLY A 191 -28.18 11.15 -19.86
N GLU A 192 -27.15 12.00 -19.80
CA GLU A 192 -25.97 11.83 -18.96
C GLU A 192 -25.84 12.82 -17.76
N PHE A 193 -25.93 12.31 -16.53
CA PHE A 193 -25.55 13.02 -15.30
C PHE A 193 -24.07 12.79 -14.97
N LEU A 194 -23.29 13.85 -14.81
CA LEU A 194 -21.85 13.76 -14.59
C LEU A 194 -21.43 14.05 -13.15
N TRP A 195 -21.98 15.07 -12.50
CA TRP A 195 -21.47 15.52 -11.19
C TRP A 195 -22.49 16.33 -10.36
N SER A 196 -22.33 16.31 -9.04
CA SER A 196 -23.02 17.20 -8.09
C SER A 196 -22.02 17.98 -7.24
N SER A 197 -22.42 19.18 -6.79
CA SER A 197 -21.61 20.02 -5.91
C SER A 197 -22.32 20.36 -4.60
N GLU A 198 -23.28 19.53 -4.20
CA GLU A 198 -23.91 19.55 -2.88
C GLU A 198 -22.95 19.08 -1.76
N CYS A 199 -21.72 19.58 -1.76
CA CYS A 199 -20.68 19.24 -0.78
C CYS A 199 -19.63 20.37 -0.68
N TYR A 200 -18.97 20.45 0.48
CA TYR A 200 -18.05 21.56 0.84
C TYR A 200 -16.83 21.09 1.64
N ASN A 201 -16.59 19.79 1.65
CA ASN A 201 -15.83 19.08 2.68
C ASN A 201 -14.50 18.51 2.18
N ASP A 202 -14.04 18.91 0.98
CA ASP A 202 -12.76 18.43 0.44
C ASP A 202 -12.20 19.41 -0.62
N ASP A 203 -10.91 19.28 -0.91
CA ASP A 203 -10.17 20.03 -1.94
C ASP A 203 -9.99 19.20 -3.23
N VAL A 204 -10.61 18.02 -3.31
CA VAL A 204 -10.59 17.15 -4.50
C VAL A 204 -11.96 16.50 -4.75
N PRO A 205 -12.29 16.12 -6.00
CA PRO A 205 -13.51 15.37 -6.29
C PRO A 205 -13.46 13.93 -5.76
N TYR A 206 -14.61 13.36 -5.44
CA TYR A 206 -14.73 12.00 -4.92
C TYR A 206 -16.06 11.34 -5.29
N TRP A 207 -16.09 10.01 -5.36
CA TRP A 207 -17.33 9.26 -5.57
C TRP A 207 -18.06 9.00 -4.25
N LEU A 208 -19.38 9.12 -4.30
CA LEU A 208 -20.31 8.78 -3.24
C LEU A 208 -21.21 7.63 -3.68
N ASP A 209 -21.34 6.61 -2.83
CA ASP A 209 -22.36 5.57 -3.00
C ASP A 209 -23.74 6.16 -2.68
N LEU A 210 -24.69 5.99 -3.60
CA LEU A 210 -26.04 6.51 -3.41
C LEU A 210 -26.82 5.62 -2.42
N PRO A 211 -27.45 6.19 -1.37
CA PRO A 211 -28.15 5.41 -0.34
C PRO A 211 -29.17 4.38 -0.86
N TRP A 212 -29.93 4.72 -1.92
CA TRP A 212 -30.95 3.83 -2.50
C TRP A 212 -30.37 2.80 -3.49
N GLU A 213 -29.09 2.86 -3.83
CA GLU A 213 -28.41 1.84 -4.65
C GLU A 213 -27.88 0.67 -3.81
N LYS A 214 -27.97 0.76 -2.47
CA LYS A 214 -27.40 -0.22 -1.54
C LYS A 214 -27.91 -1.65 -1.76
N ASP A 215 -29.15 -1.80 -2.21
CA ASP A 215 -29.78 -3.11 -2.46
C ASP A 215 -29.72 -3.53 -3.94
N LEU A 216 -29.15 -2.69 -4.81
CA LEU A 216 -28.94 -3.04 -6.22
C LEU A 216 -27.73 -3.97 -6.38
N PRO A 217 -27.74 -4.86 -7.38
CA PRO A 217 -26.55 -5.58 -7.82
C PRO A 217 -25.40 -4.63 -8.09
N GLU A 218 -24.17 -5.03 -7.78
CA GLU A 218 -22.99 -4.17 -7.89
C GLU A 218 -22.81 -3.58 -9.30
N ALA A 219 -23.11 -4.38 -10.33
CA ALA A 219 -23.04 -3.97 -11.73
C ALA A 219 -24.04 -2.88 -12.14
N ASP A 220 -25.11 -2.69 -11.35
CA ASP A 220 -26.18 -1.72 -11.63
C ASP A 220 -26.03 -0.42 -10.82
N ARG A 221 -25.01 -0.34 -9.95
CA ARG A 221 -24.73 0.87 -9.16
C ARG A 221 -23.92 1.85 -9.99
N GLU A 222 -24.34 3.11 -9.97
CA GLU A 222 -23.68 4.17 -10.74
C GLU A 222 -23.01 5.23 -9.85
N GLY A 223 -23.42 5.31 -8.57
CA GLY A 223 -22.90 6.29 -7.62
C GLY A 223 -23.14 7.73 -8.05
N MET A 224 -22.56 8.67 -7.30
CA MET A 224 -22.57 10.09 -7.63
C MET A 224 -21.19 10.68 -7.45
N LEU A 225 -20.64 11.26 -8.52
CA LEU A 225 -19.40 12.03 -8.42
C LEU A 225 -19.69 13.39 -7.78
N LEU A 226 -19.04 13.64 -6.65
CA LEU A 226 -19.08 14.90 -5.94
C LEU A 226 -17.86 15.74 -6.31
N ILE A 227 -18.11 16.99 -6.73
CA ILE A 227 -17.09 18.01 -6.94
C ILE A 227 -17.34 19.10 -5.89
N PRO A 228 -16.48 19.23 -4.86
CA PRO A 228 -16.68 20.19 -3.79
C PRO A 228 -16.85 21.64 -4.26
N TYR A 229 -17.62 22.40 -3.49
CA TYR A 229 -17.81 23.85 -3.59
C TYR A 229 -17.33 24.52 -2.29
N ASN A 230 -17.36 25.85 -2.20
CA ASN A 230 -16.90 26.55 -0.99
C ASN A 230 -17.59 27.91 -0.76
N TYR A 231 -17.53 28.38 0.49
CA TYR A 231 -18.09 29.68 0.91
C TYR A 231 -17.04 30.74 1.20
N ASP A 232 -15.76 30.38 1.22
CA ASP A 232 -14.66 31.24 1.63
C ASP A 232 -14.03 32.00 0.44
N CYS A 233 -13.74 31.33 -0.67
CA CYS A 233 -13.33 31.96 -1.94
C CYS A 233 -14.50 32.59 -2.72
N ASN A 234 -15.66 32.69 -2.07
CA ASN A 234 -16.92 33.09 -2.66
C ASN A 234 -17.12 34.61 -2.55
N ASP A 235 -17.40 35.28 -3.67
CA ASP A 235 -17.63 36.74 -3.69
C ASP A 235 -18.90 37.17 -2.92
N GLY A 236 -19.82 36.26 -2.59
CA GLY A 236 -20.94 36.52 -1.69
C GLY A 236 -20.50 37.09 -0.32
N LYS A 237 -19.24 36.85 0.07
CA LYS A 237 -18.62 37.47 1.24
C LYS A 237 -18.53 39.00 1.17
N PHE A 238 -18.73 39.65 0.02
CA PHE A 238 -18.88 41.12 -0.03
C PHE A 238 -20.19 41.60 0.61
N HIS A 239 -21.22 40.74 0.71
CA HIS A 239 -22.55 41.10 1.19
C HIS A 239 -22.96 40.39 2.49
N MET A 240 -22.26 39.31 2.87
CA MET A 240 -22.50 38.56 4.11
C MET A 240 -21.67 39.09 5.30
N SER A 241 -22.11 38.81 6.53
CA SER A 241 -21.36 39.13 7.77
C SER A 241 -20.92 37.84 8.49
N PRO A 242 -19.71 37.74 9.04
CA PRO A 242 -18.56 38.65 8.88
C PRO A 242 -17.89 38.36 7.52
N GLY A 243 -18.12 39.23 6.55
CA GLY A 243 -17.60 39.10 5.19
C GLY A 243 -16.33 39.92 4.95
N PHE A 244 -15.85 39.91 3.70
CA PHE A 244 -14.88 40.91 3.26
C PHE A 244 -15.60 42.26 3.37
N GLY A 245 -15.18 43.13 4.30
CA GLY A 245 -15.80 44.44 4.50
C GLY A 245 -16.07 45.08 3.15
N SER A 246 -17.30 45.58 2.95
CA SER A 246 -17.96 45.89 1.66
C SER A 246 -17.19 46.79 0.67
N SER A 247 -15.98 47.22 1.00
CA SER A 247 -15.13 48.16 0.29
C SER A 247 -13.71 47.68 -0.08
N VAL A 248 -13.26 46.46 0.28
CA VAL A 248 -11.84 46.07 0.02
C VAL A 248 -11.73 44.89 -0.94
N ALA A 249 -11.90 45.14 -2.23
CA ALA A 249 -11.69 44.15 -3.30
C ALA A 249 -10.27 43.56 -3.28
N GLU A 250 -9.29 44.30 -2.77
CA GLU A 250 -7.90 43.85 -2.55
C GLU A 250 -7.81 42.70 -1.55
N THR A 251 -8.66 42.69 -0.51
CA THR A 251 -8.69 41.58 0.45
C THR A 251 -9.17 40.30 -0.21
N TYR A 252 -10.16 40.39 -1.08
CA TYR A 252 -10.64 39.23 -1.85
C TYR A 252 -9.56 38.74 -2.83
N GLU A 253 -8.94 39.64 -3.60
CA GLU A 253 -7.81 39.31 -4.48
C GLU A 253 -6.69 38.59 -3.71
N GLN A 254 -6.29 39.13 -2.56
CA GLN A 254 -5.23 38.56 -1.75
C GLN A 254 -5.63 37.21 -1.14
N TYR A 255 -6.89 37.05 -0.72
CA TYR A 255 -7.39 35.76 -0.23
C TYR A 255 -7.32 34.70 -1.33
N LEU A 256 -7.79 35.01 -2.55
CA LEU A 256 -7.68 34.11 -3.69
C LEU A 256 -6.22 33.74 -4.00
N LYS A 257 -5.29 34.70 -3.97
CA LYS A 257 -3.86 34.43 -4.16
C LYS A 257 -3.30 33.49 -3.09
N ASN A 258 -3.62 33.74 -1.83
CA ASN A 258 -3.15 32.91 -0.72
C ASN A 258 -3.70 31.48 -0.80
N THR A 259 -4.98 31.32 -1.10
CA THR A 259 -5.60 30.00 -1.31
C THR A 259 -4.96 29.28 -2.50
N PHE A 260 -4.79 29.98 -3.63
CA PHE A 260 -4.11 29.43 -4.79
C PHE A 260 -2.70 28.96 -4.45
N ASP A 261 -1.88 29.80 -3.80
CA ASP A 261 -0.49 29.46 -3.48
C ASP A 261 -0.39 28.26 -2.52
N CYS A 262 -1.34 28.11 -1.59
CA CYS A 262 -1.42 26.95 -0.70
C CYS A 262 -1.70 25.66 -1.49
N LEU A 263 -2.81 25.64 -2.23
CA LEU A 263 -3.24 24.47 -3.00
C LEU A 263 -2.25 24.13 -4.12
N TYR A 264 -1.64 25.15 -4.73
CA TYR A 264 -0.60 24.99 -5.74
C TYR A 264 0.65 24.36 -5.15
N ARG A 265 1.05 24.74 -3.93
CA ARG A 265 2.20 24.14 -3.24
C ARG A 265 1.96 22.68 -2.89
N GLU A 266 0.76 22.34 -2.43
CA GLU A 266 0.35 20.96 -2.12
C GLU A 266 0.27 20.08 -3.37
N GLY A 267 -0.25 20.61 -4.47
CA GLY A 267 -0.41 19.88 -5.72
C GLY A 267 -1.54 18.84 -5.68
N GLY A 268 -2.06 18.50 -6.86
CA GLY A 268 -3.18 17.55 -7.00
C GLY A 268 -4.48 18.05 -6.35
N LYS A 269 -4.68 19.37 -6.27
CA LYS A 269 -5.86 19.99 -5.63
C LYS A 269 -6.77 20.69 -6.65
N LEU A 270 -8.00 20.93 -6.26
CA LEU A 270 -9.00 21.74 -6.96
C LEU A 270 -9.22 23.04 -6.19
N MET A 271 -9.03 24.17 -6.86
CA MET A 271 -9.45 25.48 -6.35
C MET A 271 -10.80 25.88 -6.93
N ASN A 272 -11.75 26.16 -6.05
CA ASN A 272 -13.09 26.61 -6.39
C ASN A 272 -13.20 28.13 -6.20
N ILE A 273 -13.71 28.84 -7.21
CA ILE A 273 -13.90 30.30 -7.18
C ILE A 273 -15.34 30.63 -7.54
N PRO A 274 -16.23 30.76 -6.54
CA PRO A 274 -17.60 31.12 -6.78
C PRO A 274 -17.81 32.62 -6.91
N LEU A 275 -18.63 32.97 -7.89
CA LEU A 275 -18.88 34.32 -8.36
C LEU A 275 -20.38 34.54 -8.53
N HIS A 276 -20.87 35.75 -8.27
CA HIS A 276 -22.25 36.16 -8.55
C HIS A 276 -22.21 37.37 -9.49
N THR A 277 -23.00 37.35 -10.58
CA THR A 277 -22.88 38.42 -11.59
C THR A 277 -23.05 39.82 -11.00
N ARG A 278 -24.08 40.02 -10.16
CA ARG A 278 -24.35 41.30 -9.50
C ARG A 278 -23.27 41.74 -8.50
N ILE A 279 -22.43 40.84 -7.99
CA ILE A 279 -21.42 41.12 -6.96
C ILE A 279 -20.05 41.35 -7.58
N ILE A 280 -19.33 40.30 -8.02
CA ILE A 280 -17.98 40.45 -8.60
C ILE A 280 -18.00 41.28 -9.87
N GLY A 281 -19.12 41.29 -10.59
CA GLY A 281 -19.27 42.03 -11.83
C GLY A 281 -19.32 43.56 -11.65
N LYS A 282 -19.34 44.09 -10.41
CA LYS A 282 -19.13 45.53 -10.16
C LYS A 282 -17.71 45.93 -10.58
N PRO A 283 -17.48 47.10 -11.22
CA PRO A 283 -16.21 47.41 -11.88
C PRO A 283 -14.97 47.26 -10.99
N GLY A 284 -15.00 47.77 -9.76
CA GLY A 284 -13.86 47.66 -8.84
C GLY A 284 -13.55 46.23 -8.39
N ARG A 285 -14.59 45.40 -8.21
CA ARG A 285 -14.45 43.98 -7.83
C ARG A 285 -14.03 43.11 -9.02
N SER A 286 -14.49 43.44 -10.23
CA SER A 286 -14.08 42.77 -11.46
C SER A 286 -12.59 42.97 -11.75
N GLU A 287 -12.04 44.14 -11.44
CA GLU A 287 -10.59 44.37 -11.61
C GLU A 287 -9.76 43.54 -10.63
N ALA A 288 -10.22 43.34 -9.41
CA ALA A 288 -9.58 42.43 -8.46
C ALA A 288 -9.59 40.97 -8.97
N LEU A 289 -10.72 40.50 -9.52
CA LEU A 289 -10.79 39.19 -10.17
C LEU A 289 -9.81 39.11 -11.35
N ARG A 290 -9.78 40.13 -12.23
CA ARG A 290 -8.88 40.19 -13.37
C ARG A 290 -7.40 40.12 -12.96
N LYS A 291 -7.02 40.83 -11.89
CA LYS A 291 -5.65 40.78 -11.35
C LYS A 291 -5.29 39.39 -10.82
N PHE A 292 -6.22 38.70 -10.17
CA PHE A 292 -6.03 37.31 -9.77
C PHE A 292 -5.92 36.36 -10.98
N MET A 293 -6.80 36.49 -11.97
CA MET A 293 -6.71 35.71 -13.22
C MET A 293 -5.35 35.90 -13.90
N LYS A 294 -4.87 37.15 -14.00
CA LYS A 294 -3.52 37.43 -14.50
C LYS A 294 -2.44 36.72 -13.68
N TYR A 295 -2.52 36.80 -12.36
CA TYR A 295 -1.56 36.16 -11.45
C TYR A 295 -1.43 34.64 -11.69
N ILE A 296 -2.55 33.91 -11.81
CA ILE A 296 -2.49 32.46 -12.02
C ILE A 296 -2.12 32.08 -13.47
N SER A 297 -2.40 32.95 -14.45
CA SER A 297 -2.02 32.72 -15.85
C SER A 297 -0.51 32.72 -16.08
N GLU A 298 0.24 33.35 -15.17
CA GLU A 298 1.71 33.43 -15.20
C GLU A 298 2.38 32.20 -14.52
N LYS A 299 1.59 31.24 -14.01
CA LYS A 299 2.08 30.04 -13.31
C LYS A 299 2.02 28.81 -14.21
N GLU A 300 3.06 27.99 -14.17
CA GLU A 300 3.10 26.72 -14.93
C GLU A 300 2.19 25.66 -14.30
N GLY A 301 1.63 24.76 -15.13
CA GLY A 301 0.85 23.63 -14.63
C GLY A 301 -0.48 24.00 -13.98
N VAL A 302 -1.12 25.11 -14.37
CA VAL A 302 -2.47 25.47 -13.94
C VAL A 302 -3.48 25.05 -15.00
N TRP A 303 -4.44 24.20 -14.62
CA TRP A 303 -5.55 23.83 -15.49
C TRP A 303 -6.81 24.61 -15.12
N VAL A 304 -7.06 25.71 -15.81
CA VAL A 304 -8.33 26.45 -15.67
C VAL A 304 -9.40 25.77 -16.53
N THR A 305 -10.49 25.33 -15.91
CA THR A 305 -11.42 24.40 -16.56
C THR A 305 -12.85 24.50 -16.03
N THR A 306 -13.79 23.84 -16.71
CA THR A 306 -15.18 23.70 -16.27
C THR A 306 -15.36 22.50 -15.34
N ARG A 307 -16.41 22.50 -14.52
CA ARG A 307 -16.79 21.33 -13.70
C ARG A 307 -17.15 20.12 -14.55
N ARG A 308 -17.78 20.32 -15.71
CA ARG A 308 -18.00 19.27 -16.74
C ARG A 308 -16.70 18.53 -17.06
N ASP A 309 -15.62 19.26 -17.32
CA ASP A 309 -14.36 18.68 -17.73
C ASP A 309 -13.60 18.03 -16.57
N ILE A 310 -13.71 18.58 -15.35
CA ILE A 310 -13.24 17.91 -14.13
C ILE A 310 -13.97 16.56 -13.96
N ALA A 311 -15.29 16.54 -14.13
CA ALA A 311 -16.08 15.32 -14.00
C ALA A 311 -15.70 14.26 -15.05
N LYS A 312 -15.51 14.69 -16.30
CA LYS A 312 -15.05 13.80 -17.38
C LYS A 312 -13.67 13.21 -17.10
N HIS A 313 -12.74 14.03 -16.62
CA HIS A 313 -11.41 13.59 -16.20
C HIS A 313 -11.50 12.53 -15.10
N MET A 314 -12.24 12.82 -14.03
CA MET A 314 -12.42 11.89 -12.92
C MET A 314 -13.06 10.57 -13.36
N ARG A 315 -14.08 10.61 -14.23
CA ARG A 315 -14.73 9.40 -14.74
C ARG A 315 -13.83 8.55 -15.63
N ALA A 316 -12.90 9.18 -16.36
CA ALA A 316 -11.96 8.48 -17.22
C ALA A 316 -10.81 7.84 -16.42
N GLU A 317 -10.19 8.61 -15.52
CA GLU A 317 -9.02 8.14 -14.74
C GLU A 317 -9.41 7.30 -13.52
N PHE A 318 -10.57 7.59 -12.93
CA PHE A 318 -11.08 6.97 -11.70
C PHE A 318 -12.55 6.58 -11.89
N PRO A 319 -12.85 5.57 -12.74
CA PRO A 319 -14.21 5.11 -12.93
C PRO A 319 -14.80 4.63 -11.59
N TYR A 320 -16.10 4.87 -11.41
CA TYR A 320 -16.80 4.47 -10.19
C TYR A 320 -16.67 2.96 -9.95
N LYS A 321 -16.40 2.63 -8.69
CA LYS A 321 -16.54 1.29 -8.13
C LYS A 321 -17.13 1.47 -6.71
N PRO A 322 -18.13 0.67 -6.34
CA PRO A 322 -18.86 0.85 -5.09
C PRO A 322 -17.98 0.59 -3.87
N ASN A 323 -18.45 0.99 -2.69
CA ASN A 323 -17.79 0.77 -1.40
C ASN A 323 -16.36 1.34 -1.33
N GLY A 324 -16.11 2.45 -2.04
CA GLY A 324 -14.81 3.12 -2.05
C GLY A 324 -13.71 2.40 -2.86
N GLU A 325 -14.03 1.33 -3.59
CA GLU A 325 -13.03 0.55 -4.32
C GLU A 325 -12.38 1.29 -5.49
N TRP A 326 -12.99 2.38 -5.95
CA TRP A 326 -12.44 3.26 -6.98
C TRP A 326 -11.10 3.87 -6.57
N MET A 327 -10.80 3.91 -5.26
CA MET A 327 -9.53 4.37 -4.68
C MET A 327 -8.45 3.27 -4.59
N LYS A 328 -8.83 1.98 -4.64
CA LYS A 328 -7.90 0.86 -4.42
C LYS A 328 -6.78 0.74 -5.46
N GLY A 329 -6.86 1.48 -6.58
CA GLY A 329 -5.79 1.60 -7.57
C GLY A 329 -4.79 2.73 -7.32
N ASN A 330 -4.96 3.56 -6.28
CA ASN A 330 -4.25 4.83 -6.14
C ASN A 330 -3.44 5.02 -4.84
N PHE A 331 -3.58 4.13 -3.84
CA PHE A 331 -2.82 4.23 -2.58
C PHE A 331 -1.72 3.19 -2.40
N GLU A 332 -1.68 2.15 -3.22
CA GLU A 332 -0.63 1.14 -3.13
C GLU A 332 -0.01 0.98 -4.51
N ALA A 333 1.09 1.69 -4.76
CA ALA A 333 2.08 1.11 -5.65
C ALA A 333 2.46 -0.24 -5.02
N PRO A 334 2.30 -1.38 -5.73
CA PRO A 334 2.62 -2.69 -5.16
C PRO A 334 4.03 -2.63 -4.54
N ALA A 335 4.16 -3.02 -3.27
CA ALA A 335 5.41 -2.93 -2.55
C ALA A 335 6.52 -3.58 -3.40
N TYR A 336 7.55 -2.82 -3.75
CA TYR A 336 8.61 -3.34 -4.60
C TYR A 336 9.24 -4.61 -3.99
N VAL A 337 9.05 -5.72 -4.69
CA VAL A 337 9.64 -7.03 -4.40
C VAL A 337 10.74 -7.29 -5.41
N GLY A 338 11.99 -7.27 -4.96
CA GLY A 338 13.11 -7.39 -5.89
C GLY A 338 13.51 -8.84 -6.23
N PRO A 339 14.47 -9.01 -7.15
CA PRO A 339 14.76 -10.32 -7.78
C PRO A 339 15.31 -11.41 -6.82
N SER A 340 15.81 -11.05 -5.63
CA SER A 340 16.27 -12.04 -4.64
C SER A 340 15.17 -12.57 -3.71
N ALA A 341 13.94 -12.05 -3.78
CA ALA A 341 12.82 -12.49 -2.94
C ALA A 341 12.31 -13.89 -3.29
N GLY A 342 12.60 -14.38 -4.51
CA GLY A 342 12.12 -15.65 -5.04
C GLY A 342 10.88 -15.53 -5.93
N LEU A 343 10.33 -14.32 -6.11
CA LEU A 343 9.13 -14.04 -6.90
C LEU A 343 9.31 -14.42 -8.38
N SER A 344 10.43 -14.04 -9.01
CA SER A 344 10.69 -14.38 -10.43
C SER A 344 10.71 -15.89 -10.68
N LEU A 345 11.22 -16.67 -9.73
CA LEU A 345 11.23 -18.14 -9.83
C LEU A 345 9.82 -18.72 -9.65
N ALA A 346 9.03 -18.16 -8.75
CA ALA A 346 7.64 -18.56 -8.53
C ALA A 346 6.74 -18.18 -9.73
N LEU A 347 6.96 -17.00 -10.34
CA LEU A 347 6.29 -16.54 -11.56
C LEU A 347 6.59 -17.46 -12.73
N ASN A 348 7.89 -17.72 -12.98
CA ASN A 348 8.29 -18.64 -14.05
C ASN A 348 7.71 -20.05 -13.82
N LEU A 349 7.75 -20.56 -12.59
CA LEU A 349 7.14 -21.86 -12.29
C LEU A 349 5.62 -21.84 -12.53
N GLY A 350 4.93 -20.75 -12.14
CA GLY A 350 3.49 -20.56 -12.36
C GLY A 350 3.12 -20.50 -13.85
N GLU A 351 3.82 -19.71 -14.66
CA GLU A 351 3.63 -19.64 -16.11
C GLU A 351 3.88 -21.01 -16.78
N MET A 352 4.92 -21.72 -16.35
CA MET A 352 5.22 -23.06 -16.85
C MET A 352 4.15 -24.10 -16.45
N VAL A 353 3.54 -23.96 -15.27
CA VAL A 353 2.37 -24.75 -14.83
C VAL A 353 1.16 -24.46 -15.72
N GLN A 354 0.84 -23.18 -15.95
CA GLN A 354 -0.28 -22.75 -16.78
C GLN A 354 -0.18 -23.26 -18.23
N ALA A 355 1.00 -23.18 -18.85
CA ALA A 355 1.23 -23.66 -20.22
C ALA A 355 1.02 -25.18 -20.40
N THR A 356 1.15 -25.96 -19.32
CA THR A 356 1.01 -27.43 -19.36
C THR A 356 -0.44 -27.87 -19.15
N VAL A 357 -1.19 -27.13 -18.32
CA VAL A 357 -2.62 -27.37 -18.03
C VAL A 357 -3.52 -26.96 -19.20
N TRP A 358 -3.18 -25.89 -19.92
CA TRP A 358 -3.98 -25.37 -21.04
C TRP A 358 -3.97 -26.31 -22.29
N ASN A 359 -2.91 -27.09 -22.48
CA ASN A 359 -2.80 -28.02 -23.61
C ASN A 359 -3.59 -29.34 -23.43
N LYS A 360 -4.17 -29.60 -22.25
CA LYS A 360 -4.86 -30.87 -21.93
C LYS A 360 -6.38 -30.76 -21.75
N MET A 361 -6.95 -29.56 -21.81
CA MET A 361 -8.36 -29.32 -21.45
C MET A 361 -9.16 -28.70 -22.61
N LEU A 362 -9.45 -29.50 -23.64
CA LEU A 362 -10.62 -29.36 -24.53
C LEU A 362 -10.96 -30.75 -25.10
N PRO A 363 -12.23 -31.24 -25.20
CA PRO A 363 -13.53 -30.79 -24.65
C PRO A 363 -14.36 -31.92 -23.93
N ASP A 364 -15.39 -31.58 -23.14
CA ASP A 364 -16.84 -31.82 -23.38
C ASP A 364 -17.72 -31.58 -22.12
N VAL A 365 -18.95 -31.11 -22.36
CA VAL A 365 -19.95 -30.57 -21.41
C VAL A 365 -20.79 -31.67 -20.73
N HIS A 366 -21.10 -31.58 -19.42
CA HIS A 366 -22.47 -31.67 -18.82
C HIS A 366 -22.53 -31.71 -17.26
N ASP A 367 -23.41 -30.84 -16.73
CA ASP A 367 -24.31 -30.88 -15.55
C ASP A 367 -23.90 -31.31 -14.12
N GLY A 368 -24.23 -30.42 -13.15
CA GLY A 368 -25.25 -30.73 -12.12
C GLY A 368 -24.88 -30.77 -10.62
N ALA A 369 -25.54 -29.87 -9.85
CA ALA A 369 -26.08 -30.05 -8.49
C ALA A 369 -25.32 -29.60 -7.20
N SER A 370 -25.89 -28.53 -6.59
CA SER A 370 -26.21 -28.25 -5.17
C SER A 370 -25.36 -28.76 -3.99
N ALA A 371 -25.03 -27.86 -3.05
CA ALA A 371 -25.21 -28.08 -1.61
C ALA A 371 -25.22 -26.79 -0.77
N ASN A 372 -26.30 -26.59 -0.02
CA ASN A 372 -26.46 -25.68 1.12
C ASN A 372 -25.47 -26.00 2.26
N ARG A 373 -24.98 -24.98 2.98
CA ARG A 373 -24.85 -25.00 4.45
C ARG A 373 -24.74 -23.61 5.06
N SER A 374 -25.35 -23.52 6.24
CA SER A 374 -25.81 -22.36 6.99
C SER A 374 -24.80 -21.80 7.99
N THR A 375 -24.85 -20.46 8.13
CA THR A 375 -24.78 -19.64 9.37
C THR A 375 -23.57 -19.73 10.31
N GLY A 376 -22.94 -18.55 10.48
CA GLY A 376 -22.67 -18.01 11.82
C GLY A 376 -21.22 -17.60 12.08
N CYS A 377 -20.90 -16.31 11.96
CA CYS A 377 -20.01 -15.58 12.88
C CYS A 377 -19.96 -14.09 12.51
N LEU A 378 -20.62 -13.27 13.32
CA LEU A 378 -20.46 -11.82 13.37
C LEU A 378 -19.08 -11.51 13.95
N ASN A 379 -18.19 -10.86 13.18
CA ASN A 379 -16.96 -10.26 13.71
C ASN A 379 -17.19 -8.76 13.96
N PRO A 380 -16.93 -8.24 15.17
CA PRO A 380 -16.94 -6.81 15.43
C PRO A 380 -15.68 -6.15 14.85
N GLY A 381 -15.83 -5.06 14.08
CA GLY A 381 -14.71 -4.31 13.47
C GLY A 381 -13.86 -3.53 14.49
N PRO A 382 -12.59 -3.20 14.17
CA PRO A 382 -11.61 -2.73 15.15
C PRO A 382 -11.65 -1.22 15.40
N ARG A 383 -11.41 -0.84 16.67
CA ARG A 383 -11.34 0.52 17.21
C ARG A 383 -9.86 0.94 17.32
N CYS A 384 -9.53 2.21 17.05
CA CYS A 384 -8.19 2.77 17.30
C CYS A 384 -7.88 2.77 18.81
N LEU A 385 -6.77 2.14 19.21
CA LEU A 385 -6.38 2.02 20.63
C LEU A 385 -5.82 3.35 21.13
N THR A 386 -6.56 3.98 22.04
CA THR A 386 -6.12 5.18 22.76
C THR A 386 -5.00 4.85 23.76
N VAL A 387 -4.30 5.88 24.29
CA VAL A 387 -3.35 5.69 25.42
C VAL A 387 -4.03 5.04 26.63
N GLU A 388 -5.32 5.29 26.82
CA GLU A 388 -6.16 4.66 27.83
C GLU A 388 -6.42 3.17 27.53
N ASP A 389 -6.57 2.80 26.26
CA ASP A 389 -6.67 1.39 25.85
C ASP A 389 -5.33 0.64 26.00
N LEU A 390 -4.19 1.29 25.75
CA LEU A 390 -2.84 0.73 25.99
C LEU A 390 -2.58 0.48 27.49
N LEU A 391 -3.17 1.29 28.37
CA LEU A 391 -3.08 1.11 29.82
C LEU A 391 -4.00 -0.02 30.32
N ALA A 392 -5.13 -0.26 29.65
CA ALA A 392 -6.07 -1.33 30.02
C ALA A 392 -5.60 -2.75 29.65
N HIS A 393 -4.76 -2.90 28.63
CA HIS A 393 -4.33 -4.21 28.06
C HIS A 393 -2.91 -4.64 28.43
N GLY A 394 -2.16 -3.83 29.17
CA GLY A 394 -0.84 -4.18 29.69
C GLY A 394 -0.90 -5.21 30.82
N VAL A 395 0.26 -5.80 31.16
CA VAL A 395 0.35 -6.68 32.33
C VAL A 395 0.17 -5.86 33.62
N LYS A 396 -0.80 -6.25 34.46
CA LYS A 396 -1.16 -5.54 35.70
C LYS A 396 -0.12 -5.67 36.82
N GLU A 397 0.62 -6.77 36.84
CA GLU A 397 1.67 -7.05 37.81
C GLU A 397 2.95 -7.50 37.08
N PRO A 398 4.15 -7.12 37.54
CA PRO A 398 5.38 -7.59 36.93
C PRO A 398 5.50 -9.13 37.02
N PRO A 399 6.08 -9.81 36.01
CA PRO A 399 6.25 -11.26 36.04
C PRO A 399 6.93 -11.75 37.33
N SER A 400 6.57 -12.94 37.81
CA SER A 400 7.27 -13.56 38.94
C SER A 400 8.72 -13.90 38.59
N ASP A 401 9.52 -14.25 39.59
CA ASP A 401 10.96 -14.50 39.36
C ASP A 401 11.19 -15.70 38.45
N GLU A 402 10.44 -16.76 38.70
CA GLU A 402 10.42 -17.96 37.86
C GLU A 402 9.97 -17.64 36.42
N GLN A 403 8.92 -16.84 36.26
CA GLN A 403 8.36 -16.47 34.96
C GLN A 403 9.33 -15.62 34.15
N GLY A 404 9.83 -14.53 34.74
CA GLY A 404 10.80 -13.65 34.11
C GLY A 404 12.12 -14.36 33.78
N SER A 405 12.61 -15.21 34.69
CA SER A 405 13.79 -16.05 34.46
C SER A 405 13.61 -17.01 33.28
N LYS A 406 12.43 -17.63 33.14
CA LYS A 406 12.13 -18.53 32.02
C LYS A 406 12.16 -17.78 30.69
N MET A 407 11.50 -16.62 30.62
CA MET A 407 11.48 -15.78 29.40
C MET A 407 12.87 -15.26 29.04
N LEU A 408 13.65 -14.80 30.03
CA LEU A 408 15.02 -14.34 29.81
C LEU A 408 15.92 -15.45 29.29
N ARG A 409 15.89 -16.64 29.88
CA ARG A 409 16.70 -17.77 29.41
C ARG A 409 16.34 -18.16 27.97
N ALA A 410 15.06 -18.13 27.60
CA ALA A 410 14.62 -18.40 26.23
C ALA A 410 15.14 -17.34 25.23
N TYR A 411 15.09 -16.06 25.60
CA TYR A 411 15.68 -14.99 24.78
C TYR A 411 17.20 -15.16 24.65
N MET A 412 17.90 -15.41 25.77
CA MET A 412 19.36 -15.52 25.79
C MET A 412 19.87 -16.68 24.93
N SER A 413 19.23 -17.85 25.02
CA SER A 413 19.67 -19.01 24.27
C SER A 413 19.37 -18.89 22.77
N GLN A 414 18.18 -18.40 22.41
CA GLN A 414 17.72 -18.48 21.01
C GLN A 414 17.95 -17.24 20.17
N LEU A 415 18.02 -16.05 20.78
CA LEU A 415 18.09 -14.76 20.08
C LEU A 415 19.36 -13.99 20.38
N HIS A 416 19.73 -13.86 21.65
CA HIS A 416 20.91 -13.08 22.04
C HIS A 416 22.20 -13.67 21.43
N SER A 417 22.33 -15.00 21.39
CA SER A 417 23.42 -15.71 20.71
C SER A 417 23.61 -15.34 19.23
N LYS A 418 22.58 -14.79 18.57
CA LYS A 418 22.58 -14.32 17.17
C LYS A 418 22.67 -12.80 17.08
N TYR A 419 22.06 -12.09 18.03
CA TYR A 419 21.94 -10.63 18.07
C TYR A 419 22.41 -10.09 19.44
N PRO A 420 23.72 -10.14 19.75
CA PRO A 420 24.25 -9.96 21.11
C PRO A 420 24.45 -8.49 21.51
N PHE A 421 23.53 -7.60 21.15
CA PHE A 421 23.70 -6.16 21.39
C PHE A 421 23.33 -5.73 22.82
N LEU A 422 22.53 -6.52 23.53
CA LEU A 422 22.21 -6.29 24.93
C LEU A 422 23.22 -6.96 25.86
N GLU A 423 23.38 -6.39 27.06
CA GLU A 423 24.26 -6.92 28.08
C GLU A 423 23.51 -7.90 28.99
N PRO A 424 23.93 -9.18 29.10
CA PRO A 424 23.21 -10.16 29.92
C PRO A 424 23.08 -9.75 31.39
N GLU A 425 24.16 -9.25 31.99
CA GLU A 425 24.16 -8.82 33.39
C GLU A 425 23.18 -7.66 33.64
N GLU A 426 23.06 -6.73 32.69
CA GLU A 426 22.11 -5.62 32.76
C GLU A 426 20.66 -6.13 32.75
N LEU A 427 20.35 -7.12 31.91
CA LEU A 427 19.02 -7.70 31.83
C LEU A 427 18.65 -8.49 33.10
N TRP A 428 19.59 -9.23 33.68
CA TRP A 428 19.38 -9.93 34.95
C TRP A 428 19.25 -8.96 36.13
N LYS A 429 20.00 -7.85 36.12
CA LYS A 429 19.82 -6.77 37.11
C LYS A 429 18.42 -6.14 37.01
N LEU A 430 18.00 -5.75 35.81
CA LEU A 430 16.66 -5.21 35.56
C LEU A 430 15.56 -6.20 35.98
N HIS A 431 15.78 -7.50 35.75
CA HIS A 431 14.88 -8.54 36.26
C HIS A 431 14.79 -8.55 37.78
N GLY A 432 15.90 -8.44 38.51
CA GLY A 432 15.88 -8.37 39.98
C GLY A 432 15.18 -7.11 40.50
N GLU A 433 15.31 -5.99 39.80
CA GLU A 433 14.74 -4.69 40.19
C GLU A 433 13.28 -4.49 39.74
N ARG A 434 12.74 -5.38 38.89
CA ARG A 434 11.45 -5.22 38.20
C ARG A 434 10.26 -4.88 39.12
N VAL A 435 10.23 -5.43 40.34
CA VAL A 435 9.14 -5.20 41.30
C VAL A 435 9.19 -3.77 41.84
N ALA A 436 10.40 -3.29 42.18
CA ALA A 436 10.60 -1.91 42.62
C ALA A 436 10.33 -0.91 41.50
N LEU A 437 10.76 -1.23 40.27
CA LEU A 437 10.51 -0.41 39.08
C LEU A 437 9.02 -0.33 38.73
N ALA A 438 8.29 -1.45 38.78
CA ALA A 438 6.85 -1.47 38.51
C ALA A 438 6.01 -0.78 39.62
N GLY A 439 6.49 -0.79 40.87
CA GLY A 439 5.85 -0.09 41.98
C GLY A 439 6.09 1.43 42.00
N THR A 440 6.95 1.96 41.12
CA THR A 440 7.28 3.38 41.05
C THR A 440 6.46 4.07 39.94
N PRO A 441 5.79 5.21 40.22
CA PRO A 441 5.04 5.93 39.19
C PRO A 441 5.92 6.30 37.98
N PRO A 442 5.43 6.16 36.72
CA PRO A 442 6.23 6.41 35.51
C PRO A 442 6.88 7.79 35.42
N GLN A 443 6.26 8.80 36.04
CA GLN A 443 6.76 10.18 36.11
C GLN A 443 7.97 10.32 37.04
N SER A 444 8.07 9.44 38.06
CA SER A 444 9.15 9.44 39.05
C SER A 444 10.37 8.62 38.61
N LEU A 445 10.20 7.74 37.62
CA LEU A 445 11.31 6.99 37.03
C LEU A 445 12.23 7.93 36.24
N SER A 446 13.54 7.75 36.35
CA SER A 446 14.49 8.37 35.45
C SER A 446 14.32 7.86 34.02
N LYS A 447 14.84 8.60 33.04
CA LYS A 447 14.82 8.16 31.65
C LYS A 447 15.55 6.84 31.43
N ALA A 448 16.66 6.62 32.15
CA ALA A 448 17.43 5.38 32.08
C ALA A 448 16.63 4.18 32.62
N GLU A 449 15.91 4.36 33.74
CA GLU A 449 15.04 3.32 34.30
C GLU A 449 13.86 3.01 33.38
N ARG A 450 13.18 4.02 32.83
CA ARG A 450 12.10 3.81 31.84
C ARG A 450 12.60 3.03 30.62
N PHE A 451 13.79 3.37 30.11
CA PHE A 451 14.39 2.64 29.00
C PHE A 451 14.79 1.20 29.40
N GLY A 452 15.26 1.00 30.63
CA GLY A 452 15.50 -0.33 31.20
C GLY A 452 14.24 -1.19 31.24
N VAL A 453 13.11 -0.62 31.70
CA VAL A 453 11.80 -1.30 31.70
C VAL A 453 11.35 -1.63 30.27
N PHE A 454 11.44 -0.68 29.34
CA PHE A 454 11.15 -0.90 27.91
C PHE A 454 11.94 -2.10 27.36
N LYS A 455 13.25 -2.14 27.59
CA LYS A 455 14.12 -3.25 27.14
C LYS A 455 13.72 -4.57 27.76
N LEU A 456 13.54 -4.61 29.09
CA LEU A 456 13.21 -5.82 29.83
C LEU A 456 11.90 -6.43 29.34
N TYR A 457 10.86 -5.62 29.17
CA TYR A 457 9.53 -6.10 28.77
C TYR A 457 9.48 -6.53 27.30
N LEU A 458 10.23 -5.89 26.39
CA LEU A 458 10.40 -6.41 25.01
C LEU A 458 11.14 -7.74 24.99
N VAL A 459 12.17 -7.89 25.83
CA VAL A 459 12.89 -9.16 26.00
C VAL A 459 11.96 -10.24 26.58
N TYR A 460 11.11 -9.90 27.55
CA TYR A 460 10.06 -10.81 28.04
C TYR A 460 9.06 -11.17 26.96
N ALA A 461 8.58 -10.20 26.18
CA ALA A 461 7.62 -10.46 25.10
C ALA A 461 8.21 -11.46 24.09
N MET A 462 9.45 -11.25 23.63
CA MET A 462 10.14 -12.20 22.76
C MET A 462 10.37 -13.56 23.43
N GLY A 463 10.80 -13.57 24.69
CA GLY A 463 10.97 -14.81 25.47
C GLY A 463 9.67 -15.59 25.61
N ALA A 464 8.55 -14.91 25.85
CA ALA A 464 7.21 -15.48 25.90
C ALA A 464 6.80 -16.05 24.54
N THR A 465 7.00 -15.31 23.45
CA THR A 465 6.74 -15.79 22.08
C THR A 465 7.51 -17.08 21.81
N LEU A 466 8.80 -17.14 22.18
CA LEU A 466 9.61 -18.34 21.98
C LEU A 466 9.13 -19.52 22.82
N VAL A 467 8.80 -19.29 24.10
CA VAL A 467 8.26 -20.33 25.00
C VAL A 467 6.89 -20.85 24.52
N GLN A 468 6.06 -19.97 23.94
CA GLN A 468 4.77 -20.35 23.38
C GLN A 468 4.92 -21.18 22.11
N LEU A 469 5.84 -20.80 21.22
CA LEU A 469 6.14 -21.53 19.99
C LEU A 469 6.76 -22.93 20.23
N THR A 470 7.35 -23.16 21.42
CA THR A 470 8.00 -24.43 21.81
C THR A 470 7.15 -25.34 22.71
N GLN A 471 5.93 -24.92 23.08
CA GLN A 471 4.92 -25.66 23.88
C GLN A 471 5.41 -26.31 25.19
N ARG A 472 5.34 -25.57 26.31
CA ARG A 472 4.98 -26.04 27.67
C ARG A 472 4.90 -24.87 28.68
N GLY A 473 3.69 -24.53 29.13
CA GLY A 473 3.44 -23.72 30.35
C GLY A 473 2.36 -22.64 30.19
N PRO A 474 1.71 -22.19 31.29
CA PRO A 474 0.60 -21.25 31.23
C PRO A 474 1.04 -19.85 30.78
N GLY A 475 0.32 -19.31 29.79
CA GLY A 475 -0.34 -18.00 29.80
C GLY A 475 0.45 -16.73 30.10
N PHE A 476 1.49 -16.42 29.33
CA PHE A 476 1.88 -15.01 29.15
C PHE A 476 1.45 -14.60 27.76
N SER A 477 0.64 -13.55 27.64
CA SER A 477 0.39 -12.93 26.34
C SER A 477 1.65 -12.15 25.96
N PRO A 478 2.39 -12.55 24.92
CA PRO A 478 3.49 -11.75 24.40
C PRO A 478 3.03 -10.35 24.02
N GLU A 479 1.78 -10.21 23.59
CA GLU A 479 1.13 -8.95 23.24
C GLU A 479 0.96 -8.05 24.47
N ALA A 480 0.51 -8.58 25.61
CA ALA A 480 0.38 -7.79 26.84
C ALA A 480 1.74 -7.30 27.35
N LEU A 481 2.78 -8.15 27.28
CA LEU A 481 4.16 -7.78 27.64
C LEU A 481 4.74 -6.72 26.70
N TYR A 482 4.47 -6.86 25.40
CA TYR A 482 4.81 -5.89 24.37
C TYR A 482 4.13 -4.54 24.63
N ILE A 483 2.82 -4.53 24.89
CA ILE A 483 2.05 -3.32 25.23
C ILE A 483 2.64 -2.63 26.46
N THR A 484 2.99 -3.39 27.52
CA THR A 484 3.67 -2.81 28.70
C THR A 484 5.01 -2.18 28.35
N ALA A 485 5.80 -2.78 27.45
CA ALA A 485 7.03 -2.14 26.99
C ALA A 485 6.74 -0.80 26.30
N LEU A 486 5.74 -0.76 25.41
CA LEU A 486 5.38 0.43 24.63
C LEU A 486 4.93 1.62 25.47
N GLN A 487 4.39 1.40 26.68
CA GLN A 487 4.08 2.48 27.62
C GLN A 487 5.33 3.32 27.98
N HIS A 488 6.54 2.75 27.83
CA HIS A 488 7.81 3.41 28.09
C HIS A 488 8.56 3.86 26.82
N ILE A 489 7.93 3.78 25.63
CA ILE A 489 8.58 4.10 24.35
C ILE A 489 9.13 5.54 24.31
N SER A 490 8.53 6.48 25.07
CA SER A 490 9.00 7.87 25.16
C SER A 490 10.45 7.98 25.64
N ALA A 491 10.95 7.02 26.42
CA ALA A 491 12.36 6.98 26.84
C ALA A 491 13.32 6.60 25.71
N ALA A 492 12.82 5.98 24.63
CA ALA A 492 13.55 5.54 23.45
C ALA A 492 13.41 6.50 22.25
N ARG A 493 12.64 7.60 22.39
CA ARG A 493 12.28 8.53 21.31
C ARG A 493 13.33 9.53 20.89
N GLU A 494 14.41 9.69 21.64
CA GLU A 494 15.46 10.64 21.24
C GLU A 494 16.13 10.18 19.96
N SER A 495 15.91 10.95 18.89
CA SER A 495 16.60 10.81 17.63
C SER A 495 18.11 10.89 17.87
N ARG A 496 18.90 10.13 17.11
CA ARG A 496 20.37 10.19 17.18
C ARG A 496 20.97 9.67 18.50
N THR A 497 20.42 8.60 19.09
CA THR A 497 20.99 7.94 20.28
C THR A 497 21.23 6.45 20.10
N VAL A 498 22.18 5.88 20.86
CA VAL A 498 22.45 4.42 20.88
C VAL A 498 21.22 3.66 21.37
N GLN A 499 20.52 4.22 22.36
CA GLN A 499 19.28 3.68 22.93
C GLN A 499 18.16 3.59 21.88
N ASN A 500 18.07 4.57 20.98
CA ASN A 500 17.11 4.54 19.88
C ASN A 500 17.42 3.43 18.87
N ILE A 501 18.70 3.17 18.59
CA ILE A 501 19.13 2.03 17.75
C ILE A 501 18.79 0.69 18.46
N GLU A 502 19.09 0.55 19.74
CA GLU A 502 18.73 -0.64 20.55
C GLU A 502 17.21 -0.88 20.51
N ALA A 503 16.41 0.18 20.65
CA ALA A 503 14.96 0.10 20.65
C ALA A 503 14.40 -0.37 19.31
N MET A 504 14.81 0.25 18.20
CA MET A 504 14.40 -0.18 16.87
C MET A 504 14.83 -1.62 16.60
N THR A 505 16.02 -2.01 17.05
CA THR A 505 16.52 -3.38 16.89
C THR A 505 15.63 -4.39 17.64
N LEU A 506 15.22 -4.08 18.88
CA LEU A 506 14.31 -4.92 19.67
C LEU A 506 12.92 -5.02 19.04
N LEU A 507 12.36 -3.91 18.57
CA LEU A 507 11.05 -3.88 17.90
C LEU A 507 11.08 -4.71 16.62
N VAL A 508 12.09 -4.55 15.77
CA VAL A 508 12.28 -5.38 14.57
C VAL A 508 12.37 -6.87 14.93
N MET A 509 13.14 -7.22 15.96
CA MET A 509 13.26 -8.61 16.40
C MET A 509 11.95 -9.20 16.91
N PHE A 510 11.13 -8.43 17.62
CA PHE A 510 9.81 -8.86 18.06
C PHE A 510 8.88 -9.07 16.85
N HIS A 511 8.77 -8.08 15.98
CA HIS A 511 7.84 -8.11 14.85
C HIS A 511 8.17 -9.18 13.81
N LEU A 512 9.44 -9.55 13.63
CA LEU A 512 9.85 -10.70 12.80
C LEU A 512 9.21 -12.03 13.22
N ARG A 513 8.60 -12.10 14.41
CA ARG A 513 7.94 -13.29 14.98
C ARG A 513 6.47 -13.03 15.33
N SER A 514 5.96 -11.84 15.04
CA SER A 514 4.57 -11.45 15.26
C SER A 514 3.75 -11.58 13.98
N THR A 515 2.43 -11.42 14.08
CA THR A 515 1.52 -11.37 12.92
C THR A 515 1.73 -10.13 12.04
N SER A 516 2.30 -9.05 12.59
CA SER A 516 2.59 -7.82 11.86
C SER A 516 4.04 -7.80 11.39
N SER A 517 4.23 -7.74 10.06
CA SER A 517 5.55 -7.68 9.42
C SER A 517 5.77 -6.41 8.56
N HIS A 518 4.77 -5.54 8.52
CA HIS A 518 4.81 -4.28 7.78
C HIS A 518 5.83 -3.32 8.41
N GLY A 519 6.47 -2.50 7.59
CA GLY A 519 7.41 -1.47 8.07
C GLY A 519 8.81 -1.97 8.50
N LEU A 520 9.06 -3.28 8.59
CA LEU A 520 10.31 -3.81 9.16
C LEU A 520 11.57 -3.38 8.41
N TRP A 521 11.51 -3.32 7.07
CA TRP A 521 12.63 -2.84 6.25
C TRP A 521 12.93 -1.35 6.50
N TYR A 522 11.90 -0.52 6.66
CA TYR A 522 12.07 0.90 6.96
C TYR A 522 12.67 1.11 8.35
N MET A 523 12.15 0.39 9.36
CA MET A 523 12.61 0.48 10.74
C MET A 523 14.06 0.03 10.89
N ILE A 524 14.44 -1.12 10.31
CA ILE A 524 15.83 -1.57 10.37
C ILE A 524 16.76 -0.68 9.53
N GLY A 525 16.27 -0.12 8.41
CA GLY A 525 17.00 0.88 7.63
C GLY A 525 17.22 2.17 8.41
N LEU A 526 16.26 2.61 9.21
CA LEU A 526 16.41 3.77 10.10
C LEU A 526 17.44 3.47 11.20
N ALA A 527 17.40 2.28 11.82
CA ALA A 527 18.42 1.85 12.79
C ALA A 527 19.83 1.84 12.18
N MET A 528 19.98 1.38 10.93
CA MET A 528 21.25 1.43 10.21
C MET A 528 21.68 2.88 9.94
N ARG A 529 20.80 3.75 9.43
CA ARG A 529 21.11 5.17 9.20
C ARG A 529 21.51 5.90 10.47
N THR A 530 20.82 5.66 11.59
CA THR A 530 21.21 6.22 12.90
C THR A 530 22.55 5.66 13.37
N SER A 531 22.87 4.39 13.09
CA SER A 531 24.20 3.81 13.37
C SER A 531 25.31 4.48 12.54
N ILE A 532 25.02 4.81 11.28
CA ILE A 532 25.94 5.55 10.40
C ILE A 532 26.18 6.95 10.97
N ASP A 533 25.09 7.62 11.32
CA ASP A 533 25.09 8.99 11.82
C ASP A 533 25.87 9.14 13.14
N LEU A 534 25.77 8.14 14.02
CA LEU A 534 26.56 8.07 15.26
C LEU A 534 27.99 7.52 15.08
N GLY A 535 28.39 7.17 13.85
CA GLY A 535 29.73 6.69 13.53
C GLY A 535 30.02 5.26 14.02
N LEU A 536 29.02 4.44 14.36
CA LEU A 536 29.22 3.08 14.88
C LEU A 536 29.90 2.12 13.89
N HIS A 537 29.89 2.48 12.61
CA HIS A 537 30.54 1.74 11.53
C HIS A 537 32.03 2.09 11.34
N ARG A 538 32.54 3.09 12.08
CA ARG A 538 33.87 3.68 11.91
C ARG A 538 34.80 3.42 13.10
N ALA A 539 35.94 2.80 12.86
CA ALA A 539 37.00 2.58 13.87
C ALA A 539 37.51 3.89 14.49
N ALA A 540 37.56 4.98 13.71
CA ALA A 540 37.98 6.30 14.20
C ALA A 540 37.09 6.85 15.34
N HIS A 541 35.84 6.38 15.45
CA HIS A 541 34.89 6.77 16.49
C HIS A 541 34.96 5.90 17.75
N GLU A 542 35.93 4.99 17.82
CA GLU A 542 36.22 4.19 19.03
C GLU A 542 37.28 4.85 19.92
N ASN A 543 38.01 5.84 19.37
CA ASN A 543 39.05 6.57 20.09
C ASN A 543 38.49 7.26 21.35
N ASN A 544 39.18 7.09 22.49
CA ASN A 544 38.80 7.63 23.80
C ASN A 544 37.57 7.00 24.47
N LEU A 545 37.09 5.84 23.98
CA LEU A 545 36.08 5.03 24.67
C LEU A 545 36.74 3.92 25.47
N SER A 546 36.10 3.48 26.55
CA SER A 546 36.53 2.28 27.26
C SER A 546 36.24 1.02 26.43
N GLU A 547 37.06 -0.02 26.60
CA GLU A 547 36.92 -1.29 25.87
C GLU A 547 35.50 -1.87 25.97
N SER A 548 34.90 -1.81 27.17
CA SER A 548 33.52 -2.24 27.41
C SER A 548 32.50 -1.50 26.51
N VAL A 549 32.65 -0.18 26.34
CA VAL A 549 31.75 0.63 25.51
C VAL A 549 32.00 0.35 24.03
N VAL A 550 33.26 0.17 23.62
CA VAL A 550 33.63 -0.21 22.24
C VAL A 550 32.97 -1.54 21.88
N GLN A 551 33.15 -2.57 22.70
CA GLN A 551 32.56 -3.89 22.46
C GLN A 551 31.03 -3.83 22.39
N ARG A 552 30.36 -3.06 23.27
CA ARG A 552 28.89 -2.88 23.18
C ARG A 552 28.46 -2.21 21.86
N ARG A 553 29.17 -1.18 21.41
CA ARG A 553 28.90 -0.50 20.13
C ARG A 553 29.13 -1.41 18.93
N ARG A 554 30.23 -2.18 18.92
CA ARG A 554 30.52 -3.20 17.89
C ARG A 554 29.39 -4.23 17.81
N ARG A 555 28.97 -4.80 18.95
CA ARG A 555 27.88 -5.79 19.00
C ARG A 555 26.56 -5.22 18.48
N LEU A 556 26.23 -3.98 18.83
CA LEU A 556 25.03 -3.30 18.32
C LEU A 556 25.08 -3.10 16.81
N PHE A 557 26.15 -2.49 16.30
CA PHE A 557 26.32 -2.26 14.87
C PHE A 557 26.21 -3.55 14.06
N TRP A 558 26.95 -4.59 14.46
CA TRP A 558 26.95 -5.84 13.72
C TRP A 558 25.62 -6.62 13.85
N SER A 559 24.89 -6.47 14.96
CA SER A 559 23.52 -7.01 15.09
C SER A 559 22.54 -6.31 14.15
N VAL A 560 22.61 -4.98 14.05
CA VAL A 560 21.80 -4.18 13.09
C VAL A 560 22.17 -4.57 11.65
N TYR A 561 23.47 -4.67 11.34
CA TYR A 561 23.97 -5.12 10.05
C TYR A 561 23.44 -6.50 9.68
N LEU A 562 23.49 -7.47 10.61
CA LEU A 562 22.97 -8.82 10.39
C LEU A 562 21.48 -8.80 10.07
N LEU A 563 20.66 -8.10 10.86
CA LEU A 563 19.21 -7.99 10.65
C LEU A 563 18.86 -7.29 9.34
N GLU A 564 19.49 -6.16 9.05
CA GLU A 564 19.25 -5.38 7.85
C GLU A 564 19.56 -6.20 6.58
N ARG A 565 20.74 -6.84 6.53
CA ARG A 565 21.11 -7.71 5.40
C ARG A 565 20.11 -8.85 5.24
N THR A 566 19.69 -9.46 6.34
CA THR A 566 18.75 -10.57 6.31
C THR A 566 17.39 -10.14 5.74
N ILE A 567 16.85 -9.01 6.23
CA ILE A 567 15.54 -8.48 5.82
C ILE A 567 15.59 -7.97 4.38
N ALA A 568 16.53 -7.08 4.06
CA ALA A 568 16.62 -6.48 2.72
C ALA A 568 16.84 -7.53 1.64
N ILE A 569 17.76 -8.51 1.83
CA ILE A 569 18.00 -9.58 0.86
C ILE A 569 16.79 -10.50 0.71
N SER A 570 16.10 -10.83 1.81
CA SER A 570 14.88 -11.65 1.74
C SER A 570 13.74 -10.95 1.00
N LEU A 571 13.70 -9.62 0.99
CA LEU A 571 12.69 -8.81 0.29
C LEU A 571 13.14 -8.33 -1.11
N GLY A 572 14.39 -8.60 -1.52
CA GLY A 572 14.93 -8.09 -2.78
C GLY A 572 15.24 -6.60 -2.79
N ARG A 573 15.43 -5.99 -1.62
CA ARG A 573 15.60 -4.53 -1.49
C ARG A 573 17.08 -4.13 -1.40
N PRO A 574 17.45 -2.91 -1.83
CA PRO A 574 18.79 -2.37 -1.65
C PRO A 574 19.22 -2.32 -0.17
N LEU A 575 20.55 -2.35 0.03
CA LEU A 575 21.22 -2.28 1.33
C LEU A 575 21.57 -0.82 1.68
N SER A 576 21.44 -0.40 2.94
CA SER A 576 21.62 1.02 3.33
C SER A 576 23.07 1.50 3.40
N ILE A 577 24.04 0.60 3.58
CA ILE A 577 25.47 0.92 3.61
C ILE A 577 26.25 -0.10 2.79
N ALA A 578 27.25 0.35 2.03
CA ALA A 578 28.15 -0.54 1.31
C ALA A 578 29.28 -1.07 2.22
N ASP A 579 29.67 -2.34 2.04
CA ASP A 579 30.70 -3.00 2.86
C ASP A 579 32.08 -2.31 2.86
N ASN A 580 32.37 -1.47 1.86
CA ASN A 580 33.62 -0.71 1.76
C ASN A 580 33.61 0.58 2.58
N GLN A 581 32.48 0.98 3.14
CA GLN A 581 32.35 2.10 4.07
C GLN A 581 32.52 1.67 5.54
N ILE A 582 32.67 0.37 5.80
CA ILE A 582 32.75 -0.22 7.14
C ILE A 582 34.20 -0.59 7.43
N ASP A 583 34.82 0.08 8.41
CA ASP A 583 36.19 -0.20 8.88
C ASP A 583 36.24 -0.65 10.36
N VAL A 584 35.11 -0.69 11.06
CA VAL A 584 34.99 -1.26 12.41
C VAL A 584 35.22 -2.78 12.42
N GLU A 585 35.93 -3.27 13.44
CA GLU A 585 36.21 -4.70 13.62
C GLU A 585 35.00 -5.48 14.15
N PHE A 586 35.07 -6.81 14.08
CA PHE A 586 34.09 -7.67 14.75
C PHE A 586 34.26 -7.59 16.28
N PRO A 587 33.18 -7.78 17.06
CA PRO A 587 33.28 -7.85 18.51
C PRO A 587 33.96 -9.15 18.96
N ASP A 588 34.46 -9.14 20.19
CA ASP A 588 35.03 -10.31 20.86
C ASP A 588 33.98 -11.40 21.06
N THR A 589 34.37 -12.67 21.00
CA THR A 589 33.45 -13.80 21.12
C THR A 589 32.92 -14.01 22.54
N CYS A 590 33.56 -13.43 23.56
CA CYS A 590 33.11 -13.47 24.95
C CYS A 590 32.75 -12.06 25.42
N ILE A 591 31.53 -11.87 25.96
CA ILE A 591 31.09 -10.56 26.43
C ILE A 591 31.83 -10.14 27.71
N ASN A 592 31.97 -11.06 28.67
CA ASN A 592 32.67 -10.87 29.94
C ASN A 592 33.73 -11.96 30.15
N SER A 593 34.97 -11.54 30.40
CA SER A 593 36.15 -12.39 30.59
C SER A 593 36.43 -12.76 32.06
N SER A 594 35.56 -12.37 33.00
CA SER A 594 35.72 -12.71 34.41
C SER A 594 35.48 -14.20 34.68
N SER A 595 36.20 -14.78 35.64
CA SER A 595 36.10 -16.21 35.98
C SER A 595 34.72 -16.64 36.46
N SER A 596 33.88 -15.71 36.94
CA SER A 596 32.48 -15.93 37.30
C SER A 596 31.51 -15.90 36.11
N ALA A 597 31.90 -15.34 34.97
CA ALA A 597 31.05 -15.16 33.78
C ALA A 597 31.10 -16.34 32.79
N SER A 598 32.06 -17.26 32.92
CA SER A 598 32.23 -18.41 32.02
C SER A 598 31.05 -19.41 32.03
N GLY A 599 30.13 -19.30 32.98
CA GLY A 599 28.91 -20.11 33.06
C GLY A 599 27.59 -19.38 32.74
N THR A 600 27.65 -18.09 32.40
CA THR A 600 26.44 -17.28 32.17
C THR A 600 25.88 -17.53 30.76
N VAL A 601 24.63 -17.98 30.69
CA VAL A 601 23.91 -18.16 29.41
C VAL A 601 23.84 -16.82 28.67
N GLY A 602 24.33 -16.77 27.43
CA GLY A 602 24.42 -15.55 26.62
C GLY A 602 25.79 -14.85 26.64
N ASN A 603 26.82 -15.41 27.33
CA ASN A 603 28.16 -14.83 27.34
C ASN A 603 28.99 -15.13 26.07
N ASP A 604 28.74 -16.28 25.41
CA ASP A 604 29.41 -16.69 24.18
C ASP A 604 28.61 -16.23 22.94
N ILE A 605 29.24 -15.43 22.10
CA ILE A 605 28.66 -14.84 20.88
C ILE A 605 29.37 -15.34 19.61
N THR A 606 30.12 -16.44 19.70
CA THR A 606 30.84 -17.04 18.57
C THR A 606 29.95 -17.24 17.36
N LEU A 607 28.70 -17.71 17.56
CA LEU A 607 27.73 -17.83 16.48
C LEU A 607 27.49 -16.49 15.78
N ALA A 608 27.19 -15.41 16.51
CA ALA A 608 26.94 -14.09 15.94
C ALA A 608 28.11 -13.62 15.06
N VAL A 609 29.35 -13.74 15.54
CA VAL A 609 30.56 -13.37 14.77
C VAL A 609 30.69 -14.19 13.48
N VAL A 610 30.44 -15.49 13.56
CA VAL A 610 30.41 -16.39 12.39
C VAL A 610 29.34 -15.95 11.39
N LEU A 611 28.15 -15.55 11.86
CA LEU A 611 27.07 -15.05 11.00
C LEU A 611 27.40 -13.69 10.38
N PHE A 612 28.07 -12.78 11.11
CA PHE A 612 28.51 -11.49 10.55
C PHE A 612 29.46 -11.71 9.37
N LYS A 613 30.42 -12.64 9.51
CA LYS A 613 31.33 -13.04 8.42
C LYS A 613 30.56 -13.59 7.21
N LEU A 614 29.55 -14.43 7.42
CA LEU A 614 28.71 -14.97 6.34
C LEU A 614 27.91 -13.87 5.63
N ARG A 615 27.32 -12.93 6.38
CA ARG A 615 26.54 -11.82 5.79
C ARG A 615 27.39 -10.86 4.96
N ARG A 616 28.69 -10.71 5.23
CA ARG A 616 29.59 -9.98 4.31
C ARG A 616 29.78 -10.70 2.98
N ILE A 617 29.67 -12.03 2.95
CA ILE A 617 29.70 -12.78 1.69
C ILE A 617 28.38 -12.60 0.96
N GLU A 618 27.24 -12.74 1.64
CA GLU A 618 25.92 -12.51 1.05
C GLU A 618 25.72 -11.07 0.55
N SER A 619 26.19 -10.06 1.27
CA SER A 619 26.20 -8.65 0.83
C SER A 619 26.91 -8.51 -0.52
N LYS A 620 28.07 -9.18 -0.67
CA LYS A 620 28.82 -9.19 -1.93
C LYS A 620 28.12 -10.01 -3.03
N ILE A 621 27.44 -11.10 -2.70
CA ILE A 621 26.60 -11.85 -3.65
C ILE A 621 25.50 -10.94 -4.17
N HIS A 622 24.73 -10.31 -3.28
CA HIS A 622 23.65 -9.40 -3.62
C HIS A 622 24.14 -8.27 -4.55
N HIS A 623 25.19 -7.55 -4.15
CA HIS A 623 25.75 -6.46 -4.95
C HIS A 623 26.37 -6.91 -6.30
N SER A 624 26.86 -8.15 -6.39
CA SER A 624 27.56 -8.65 -7.59
C SER A 624 26.67 -9.31 -8.61
N ILE A 625 25.62 -10.01 -8.15
CA ILE A 625 24.74 -10.89 -8.93
C ILE A 625 23.37 -10.26 -9.14
N TYR A 626 22.80 -9.61 -8.12
CA TYR A 626 21.45 -9.04 -8.15
C TYR A 626 21.44 -7.55 -8.54
N ARG A 627 22.34 -7.18 -9.46
CA ARG A 627 22.49 -5.81 -9.97
C ARG A 627 21.69 -5.63 -11.25
N THR A 628 21.21 -4.41 -11.52
CA THR A 628 20.35 -4.10 -12.66
C THR A 628 21.11 -3.61 -13.90
N ASP A 629 22.36 -3.18 -13.75
CA ASP A 629 23.16 -2.59 -14.82
C ASP A 629 23.85 -3.61 -15.73
N LYS A 630 23.71 -4.91 -15.46
CA LYS A 630 24.32 -5.99 -16.26
C LYS A 630 23.39 -7.17 -16.41
N ALA A 631 23.33 -7.74 -17.62
CA ALA A 631 22.62 -8.97 -17.89
C ALA A 631 23.23 -10.16 -17.13
N LEU A 632 22.39 -11.09 -16.70
CA LEU A 632 22.76 -12.15 -15.76
C LEU A 632 23.81 -13.12 -16.32
N ASP A 633 23.70 -13.48 -17.60
CA ASP A 633 24.65 -14.31 -18.34
C ASP A 633 26.09 -13.77 -18.25
N THR A 634 26.27 -12.45 -18.36
CA THR A 634 27.59 -11.79 -18.25
C THR A 634 28.21 -11.91 -16.85
N LEU A 635 27.41 -12.25 -15.84
CA LEU A 635 27.83 -12.37 -14.44
C LEU A 635 28.29 -13.79 -14.09
N ARG A 636 28.13 -14.77 -15.00
CA ARG A 636 28.52 -16.16 -14.78
C ARG A 636 29.95 -16.34 -14.27
N PRO A 637 30.99 -15.64 -14.77
CA PRO A 637 32.36 -15.79 -14.25
C PRO A 637 32.52 -15.39 -12.77
N LYS A 638 31.59 -14.62 -12.20
CA LYS A 638 31.61 -14.27 -10.77
C LYS A 638 31.16 -15.43 -9.87
N LEU A 639 30.44 -16.41 -10.43
CA LEU A 639 29.87 -17.53 -9.71
C LEU A 639 30.94 -18.35 -8.99
N ASP A 640 31.98 -18.79 -9.72
CA ASP A 640 33.09 -19.57 -9.17
C ASP A 640 33.81 -18.82 -8.04
N ARG A 641 34.11 -17.54 -8.25
CA ARG A 641 34.82 -16.72 -7.26
C ARG A 641 34.01 -16.56 -5.97
N LEU A 642 32.70 -16.33 -6.07
CA LEU A 642 31.83 -16.18 -4.89
C LEU A 642 31.58 -17.53 -4.22
N TYR A 643 31.47 -18.60 -4.99
CA TYR A 643 31.35 -19.97 -4.49
C TYR A 643 32.58 -20.39 -3.69
N GLN A 644 33.79 -20.15 -4.21
CA GLN A 644 35.04 -20.44 -3.49
C GLN A 644 35.12 -19.69 -2.15
N ARG A 645 34.61 -18.46 -2.10
CA ARG A 645 34.55 -17.69 -0.84
C ARG A 645 33.58 -18.29 0.18
N LEU A 646 32.43 -18.79 -0.27
CA LEU A 646 31.52 -19.55 0.58
C LEU A 646 32.18 -20.85 1.07
N GLN A 647 32.83 -21.60 0.20
CA GLN A 647 33.52 -22.84 0.59
C GLN A 647 34.63 -22.59 1.60
N ASN A 648 35.45 -21.55 1.41
CA ASN A 648 36.47 -21.17 2.38
C ASN A 648 35.85 -20.83 3.73
N TRP A 649 34.75 -20.08 3.75
CA TRP A 649 34.02 -19.80 5.00
C TRP A 649 33.53 -21.09 5.67
N ARG A 650 33.03 -22.06 4.89
CA ARG A 650 32.57 -23.35 5.42
C ARG A 650 33.72 -24.18 6.02
N VAL A 651 34.89 -24.19 5.38
CA VAL A 651 36.06 -24.90 5.90
C VAL A 651 36.56 -24.25 7.19
N SER A 652 36.68 -22.91 7.21
CA SER A 652 37.08 -22.16 8.40
C SER A 652 36.08 -22.25 9.56
N LEU A 653 34.85 -22.70 9.32
CA LEU A 653 33.86 -22.89 10.38
C LEU A 653 34.35 -23.87 11.45
N ASN A 654 35.11 -24.91 11.06
CA ASN A 654 35.68 -25.89 11.99
C ASN A 654 36.79 -25.29 12.88
N GLU A 655 37.40 -24.18 12.46
CA GLU A 655 38.41 -23.45 13.24
C GLU A 655 37.75 -22.50 14.24
N TRP A 656 36.58 -21.95 13.88
CA TRP A 656 35.87 -20.97 14.72
C TRP A 656 34.89 -21.62 15.70
N MET A 657 34.33 -22.78 15.37
CA MET A 657 33.33 -23.47 16.18
C MET A 657 33.73 -24.93 16.38
N ALA A 658 33.63 -25.42 17.63
CA ALA A 658 33.89 -26.83 17.93
C ALA A 658 32.93 -27.75 17.16
N PRO A 659 33.35 -28.97 16.75
CA PRO A 659 32.51 -29.90 15.97
C PRO A 659 31.17 -30.27 16.64
N ASN A 660 31.13 -30.25 17.97
CA ASN A 660 29.92 -30.56 18.77
C ASN A 660 29.20 -29.30 19.26
N HIS A 661 29.53 -28.12 18.71
CA HIS A 661 28.89 -26.87 19.12
C HIS A 661 27.38 -26.92 18.79
N PRO A 662 26.47 -26.60 19.75
CA PRO A 662 25.03 -26.78 19.58
C PRO A 662 24.46 -26.02 18.37
N GLU A 663 25.01 -24.84 18.08
CA GLU A 663 24.57 -23.96 16.99
C GLU A 663 25.26 -24.22 15.63
N LEU A 664 26.16 -25.21 15.52
CA LEU A 664 26.87 -25.49 14.26
C LEU A 664 25.90 -25.81 13.12
N ASN A 665 24.84 -26.56 13.41
CA ASN A 665 23.80 -26.90 12.44
C ASN A 665 23.06 -25.67 11.91
N TYR A 666 22.87 -24.65 12.74
CA TYR A 666 22.23 -23.40 12.33
C TYR A 666 23.13 -22.58 11.41
N ALA A 667 24.44 -22.52 11.69
CA ALA A 667 25.41 -21.89 10.80
C ALA A 667 25.46 -22.58 9.43
N LEU A 668 25.42 -23.92 9.40
CA LEU A 668 25.37 -24.70 8.16
C LEU A 668 24.05 -24.53 7.39
N LEU A 669 22.92 -24.37 8.08
CA LEU A 669 21.64 -24.00 7.44
C LEU A 669 21.77 -22.68 6.68
N LEU A 670 22.33 -21.64 7.33
CA LEU A 670 22.50 -20.32 6.70
C LEU A 670 23.55 -20.34 5.57
N TYR A 671 24.57 -21.19 5.66
CA TYR A 671 25.48 -21.45 4.54
C TYR A 671 24.74 -21.96 3.30
N ASN A 672 23.86 -22.96 3.47
CA ASN A 672 23.07 -23.49 2.34
C ASN A 672 22.13 -22.42 1.77
N ARG A 673 21.58 -21.54 2.62
CA ARG A 673 20.80 -20.37 2.17
C ARG A 673 21.64 -19.43 1.30
N ALA A 674 22.87 -19.09 1.71
CA ALA A 674 23.76 -18.23 0.94
C ALA A 674 24.18 -18.88 -0.38
N LEU A 675 24.39 -20.20 -0.40
CA LEU A 675 24.70 -20.96 -1.60
C LEU A 675 23.53 -20.98 -2.60
N ARG A 676 22.30 -21.18 -2.12
CA ARG A 676 21.09 -21.03 -2.94
C ARG A 676 20.97 -19.62 -3.50
N LEU A 677 21.12 -18.59 -2.66
CA LEU A 677 21.07 -17.19 -3.08
C LEU A 677 22.08 -16.88 -4.20
N LEU A 678 23.29 -17.45 -4.14
CA LEU A 678 24.30 -17.25 -5.17
C LEU A 678 23.91 -17.87 -6.53
N ILE A 679 23.39 -19.09 -6.51
CA ILE A 679 23.22 -19.90 -7.73
C ILE A 679 21.83 -19.74 -8.34
N GLN A 680 20.79 -19.59 -7.53
CA GLN A 680 19.38 -19.64 -7.95
C GLN A 680 19.06 -18.77 -9.19
N PRO A 681 19.54 -17.52 -9.32
CA PRO A 681 19.24 -16.69 -10.49
C PRO A 681 19.67 -17.35 -11.80
N PHE A 682 20.75 -18.13 -11.77
CA PHE A 682 21.35 -18.74 -12.95
C PHE A 682 20.65 -20.04 -13.37
N LEU A 683 19.75 -20.62 -12.55
CA LEU A 683 19.13 -21.91 -12.87
C LEU A 683 18.51 -21.99 -14.28
N PRO A 684 17.83 -20.95 -14.81
CA PRO A 684 17.31 -20.98 -16.19
C PRO A 684 18.40 -21.03 -17.27
N LEU A 685 19.63 -20.61 -16.95
CA LEU A 685 20.77 -20.51 -17.86
C LEU A 685 21.74 -21.70 -17.73
N LEU A 686 21.54 -22.57 -16.74
CA LEU A 686 22.44 -23.69 -16.45
C LEU A 686 21.91 -24.97 -17.08
N PRO A 687 22.75 -25.73 -17.83
CA PRO A 687 22.36 -27.04 -18.27
C PRO A 687 22.21 -28.00 -17.06
N PRO A 688 21.45 -29.08 -17.19
CA PRO A 688 21.14 -29.98 -16.06
C PRO A 688 22.38 -30.71 -15.53
N SER A 689 23.35 -30.95 -16.42
CA SER A 689 24.65 -31.53 -16.12
C SER A 689 25.62 -30.57 -15.40
N ASP A 690 25.26 -29.29 -15.25
CA ASP A 690 26.11 -28.32 -14.59
C ASP A 690 26.21 -28.58 -13.08
N GLN A 691 27.44 -28.61 -12.55
CA GLN A 691 27.67 -28.84 -11.13
C GLN A 691 26.92 -27.83 -10.24
N PHE A 692 26.75 -26.58 -10.69
CA PHE A 692 26.08 -25.53 -9.92
C PHE A 692 24.58 -25.81 -9.80
N TYR A 693 23.97 -26.38 -10.84
CA TYR A 693 22.57 -26.78 -10.80
C TYR A 693 22.34 -27.80 -9.66
N GLY A 694 23.10 -28.90 -9.67
CA GLY A 694 23.02 -29.92 -8.63
C GLY A 694 23.43 -29.43 -7.24
N LEU A 695 24.35 -28.45 -7.15
CA LEU A 695 24.68 -27.79 -5.88
C LEU A 695 23.51 -26.96 -5.32
N CYS A 696 22.80 -26.22 -6.18
CA CYS A 696 21.65 -25.43 -5.76
C CYS A 696 20.51 -26.31 -5.25
N MET A 697 20.22 -27.42 -5.95
CA MET A 697 19.20 -28.38 -5.54
C MET A 697 19.54 -29.03 -4.19
N ARG A 698 20.79 -29.50 -4.03
CA ARG A 698 21.26 -30.04 -2.73
C ARG A 698 21.22 -29.01 -1.61
N ALA A 699 21.57 -27.75 -1.89
CA ALA A 699 21.49 -26.68 -0.90
C ALA A 699 20.03 -26.43 -0.47
N ALA A 700 19.08 -26.39 -1.41
CA ALA A 700 17.67 -26.26 -1.12
C ALA A 700 17.13 -27.44 -0.28
N GLY A 701 17.48 -28.68 -0.65
CA GLY A 701 17.11 -29.87 0.13
C GLY A 701 17.68 -29.86 1.54
N ASN A 702 18.96 -29.50 1.69
CA ASN A 702 19.60 -29.34 3.00
C ASN A 702 18.91 -28.30 3.90
N ILE A 703 18.41 -27.20 3.32
CA ILE A 703 17.62 -26.19 4.05
C ILE A 703 16.34 -26.82 4.62
N CYS A 704 15.57 -27.50 3.77
CA CYS A 704 14.31 -28.15 4.17
C CYS A 704 14.53 -29.21 5.26
N GLN A 705 15.55 -30.07 5.09
CA GLN A 705 15.88 -31.10 6.07
C GLN A 705 16.44 -30.52 7.38
N ALA A 706 17.24 -29.44 7.32
CA ALA A 706 17.75 -28.78 8.52
C ALA A 706 16.61 -28.15 9.32
N HIS A 707 15.68 -27.45 8.68
CA HIS A 707 14.49 -26.95 9.36
C HIS A 707 13.62 -28.08 9.93
N LYS A 708 13.45 -29.20 9.21
CA LYS A 708 12.75 -30.38 9.74
C LYS A 708 13.41 -30.90 11.02
N ARG A 709 14.74 -31.04 11.05
CA ARG A 709 15.48 -31.45 12.26
C ARG A 709 15.36 -30.45 13.40
N LEU A 710 15.43 -29.15 13.11
CA LEU A 710 15.26 -28.09 14.11
C LEU A 710 13.84 -28.11 14.73
N HIS A 711 12.81 -28.47 13.96
CA HIS A 711 11.46 -28.63 14.49
C HIS A 711 11.25 -29.91 15.32
N GLN A 712 12.12 -30.91 15.16
CA GLN A 712 12.13 -32.11 16.01
C GLN A 712 12.76 -31.83 17.38
N THR A 713 13.62 -30.82 17.49
CA THR A 713 14.10 -30.30 18.77
C THR A 713 13.05 -29.36 19.35
N LEU A 714 12.69 -29.54 20.62
CA LEU A 714 11.58 -28.82 21.27
C LEU A 714 11.76 -27.30 21.32
N ASP A 715 12.97 -26.77 21.07
CA ASP A 715 13.34 -25.38 21.36
C ASP A 715 13.38 -24.43 20.14
N TYR A 716 12.86 -24.81 18.96
CA TYR A 716 12.95 -23.94 17.77
C TYR A 716 11.71 -23.06 17.53
N GLY A 717 11.85 -21.74 17.75
CA GLY A 717 10.87 -20.71 17.36
C GLY A 717 10.97 -20.28 15.90
N HIS A 718 9.84 -19.99 15.25
CA HIS A 718 9.78 -19.59 13.83
C HIS A 718 9.77 -18.06 13.67
N SER A 719 10.21 -17.58 12.51
CA SER A 719 10.16 -16.15 12.12
C SER A 719 9.74 -16.04 10.66
N PHE A 720 9.31 -14.85 10.25
CA PHE A 720 9.03 -14.54 8.84
C PHE A 720 10.17 -14.97 7.91
N ILE A 721 11.40 -14.65 8.28
CA ILE A 721 12.61 -15.03 7.53
C ILE A 721 12.78 -16.55 7.43
N ALA A 722 12.43 -17.31 8.48
CA ALA A 722 12.53 -18.77 8.46
C ALA A 722 11.49 -19.40 7.52
N VAL A 723 10.24 -18.91 7.56
CA VAL A 723 9.16 -19.33 6.65
C VAL A 723 9.56 -19.05 5.19
N GLN A 724 10.02 -17.82 4.90
CA GLN A 724 10.49 -17.44 3.57
C GLN A 724 11.68 -18.29 3.10
N THR A 725 12.61 -18.61 4.00
CA THR A 725 13.79 -19.45 3.67
C THR A 725 13.36 -20.85 3.24
N VAL A 726 12.44 -21.48 3.98
CA VAL A 726 11.91 -22.82 3.69
C VAL A 726 11.09 -22.80 2.42
N PHE A 727 10.16 -21.85 2.27
CA PHE A 727 9.29 -21.73 1.11
C PHE A 727 10.09 -21.57 -0.18
N VAL A 728 11.05 -20.63 -0.22
CA VAL A 728 11.86 -20.43 -1.44
C VAL A 728 12.78 -21.62 -1.72
N ALA A 729 13.27 -22.32 -0.70
CA ALA A 729 13.99 -23.58 -0.90
C ALA A 729 13.08 -24.65 -1.53
N GLY A 730 11.84 -24.79 -1.04
CA GLY A 730 10.84 -25.67 -1.64
C GLY A 730 10.54 -25.33 -3.10
N VAL A 731 10.25 -24.07 -3.41
CA VAL A 731 10.01 -23.60 -4.79
C VAL A 731 11.23 -23.87 -5.68
N THR A 732 12.45 -23.75 -5.16
CA THR A 732 13.68 -24.10 -5.90
C THR A 732 13.71 -25.60 -6.26
N LEU A 733 13.34 -26.48 -5.34
CA LEU A 733 13.26 -27.93 -5.61
C LEU A 733 12.19 -28.25 -6.66
N LEU A 734 11.02 -27.61 -6.55
CA LEU A 734 9.92 -27.80 -7.50
C LEU A 734 10.27 -27.28 -8.90
N TYR A 735 10.94 -26.13 -9.00
CA TYR A 735 11.47 -25.65 -10.27
C TYR A 735 12.46 -26.64 -10.88
N GLY A 736 13.33 -27.22 -10.05
CA GLY A 736 14.26 -28.27 -10.48
C GLY A 736 13.52 -29.48 -11.06
N LEU A 737 12.57 -30.00 -10.29
CA LEU A 737 11.72 -31.13 -10.70
C LEU A 737 10.94 -30.81 -11.98
N TRP A 738 10.41 -29.60 -12.09
CA TRP A 738 9.60 -29.18 -13.23
C TRP A 738 10.42 -29.06 -14.51
N THR A 739 11.64 -28.51 -14.43
CA THR A 739 12.49 -28.30 -15.62
C THR A 739 13.19 -29.56 -16.07
N GLN A 740 13.54 -30.46 -15.15
CA GLN A 740 14.37 -31.65 -15.45
C GLN A 740 13.62 -32.98 -15.36
N GLY A 741 12.39 -32.97 -14.85
CA GLY A 741 11.54 -34.15 -14.77
C GLY A 741 12.26 -35.36 -14.16
N ASN A 742 12.30 -36.44 -14.92
CA ASN A 742 12.86 -37.74 -14.51
C ASN A 742 14.39 -37.71 -14.28
N GLU A 743 15.13 -36.80 -14.90
CA GLU A 743 16.60 -36.76 -14.75
C GLU A 743 17.03 -36.31 -13.35
N LEU A 744 16.23 -35.45 -12.70
CA LEU A 744 16.47 -34.98 -11.34
C LEU A 744 15.69 -35.79 -10.29
N TRP A 745 14.68 -36.55 -10.71
CA TRP A 745 13.86 -37.35 -9.82
C TRP A 745 14.70 -38.33 -9.00
N SER A 746 14.49 -38.31 -7.68
CA SER A 746 15.10 -39.27 -6.78
C SER A 746 14.28 -39.36 -5.50
N VAL A 747 14.40 -40.49 -4.80
CA VAL A 747 13.83 -40.67 -3.46
C VAL A 747 14.35 -39.61 -2.49
N ALA A 748 15.58 -39.11 -2.68
CA ALA A 748 16.13 -38.01 -1.89
C ALA A 748 15.38 -36.70 -2.14
N LEU A 749 15.19 -36.32 -3.41
CA LEU A 749 14.44 -35.11 -3.79
C LEU A 749 13.00 -35.14 -3.27
N ALA A 750 12.30 -36.26 -3.44
CA ALA A 750 10.95 -36.44 -2.91
C ALA A 750 10.90 -36.28 -1.38
N ASN A 751 11.90 -36.80 -0.67
CA ASN A 751 12.02 -36.62 0.77
C ASN A 751 12.31 -35.18 1.18
N ASP A 752 13.02 -34.41 0.36
CA ASP A 752 13.31 -32.99 0.59
C ASP A 752 12.06 -32.12 0.37
N ILE A 753 11.30 -32.37 -0.70
CA ILE A 753 10.00 -31.72 -0.95
C ILE A 753 9.04 -31.99 0.21
N ARG A 754 8.92 -33.26 0.63
CA ARG A 754 8.10 -33.65 1.79
C ARG A 754 8.59 -32.99 3.09
N ALA A 755 9.90 -32.81 3.26
CA ALA A 755 10.42 -32.09 4.41
C ALA A 755 10.00 -30.62 4.40
N CYS A 756 9.98 -29.97 3.24
CA CYS A 756 9.47 -28.60 3.09
C CYS A 756 7.99 -28.51 3.48
N SER A 757 7.14 -29.35 2.88
CA SER A 757 5.71 -29.44 3.16
C SER A 757 5.44 -29.64 4.66
N LEU A 758 6.10 -30.62 5.28
CA LEU A 758 5.94 -30.92 6.71
C LEU A 758 6.32 -29.72 7.59
N VAL A 759 7.42 -29.03 7.27
CA VAL A 759 7.87 -27.86 8.04
C VAL A 759 6.85 -26.72 7.92
N LEU A 760 6.37 -26.41 6.71
CA LEU A 760 5.36 -25.37 6.49
C LEU A 760 4.04 -25.72 7.19
N PHE A 761 3.65 -27.00 7.21
CA PHE A 761 2.50 -27.47 7.98
C PHE A 761 2.66 -27.20 9.48
N VAL A 762 3.79 -27.63 10.07
CA VAL A 762 4.06 -27.41 11.50
C VAL A 762 4.10 -25.91 11.84
N MET A 763 4.70 -25.09 10.97
CA MET A 763 4.71 -23.63 11.15
C MET A 763 3.30 -23.04 11.06
N GLY A 764 2.46 -23.50 10.13
CA GLY A 764 1.05 -23.07 9.95
C GLY A 764 0.12 -23.43 11.10
N GLU A 765 0.39 -24.53 11.81
CA GLU A 765 -0.35 -24.90 13.02
C GLU A 765 0.02 -24.01 14.22
N ARG A 766 1.28 -23.59 14.30
CA ARG A 766 1.78 -22.72 15.39
C ARG A 766 1.54 -21.24 15.14
N ALA A 767 1.42 -20.84 13.87
CA ALA A 767 1.25 -19.47 13.43
C ALA A 767 0.26 -19.42 12.26
N PRO A 768 -1.00 -19.00 12.48
CA PRO A 768 -2.05 -19.02 11.45
C PRO A 768 -1.67 -18.32 10.14
N TRP A 769 -0.92 -17.22 10.21
CA TRP A 769 -0.46 -16.47 9.04
C TRP A 769 0.48 -17.26 8.10
N VAL A 770 1.04 -18.39 8.54
CA VAL A 770 1.91 -19.25 7.72
C VAL A 770 1.11 -20.23 6.85
N ARG A 771 -0.16 -20.50 7.17
CA ARG A 771 -1.00 -21.47 6.44
C ARG A 771 -1.06 -21.18 4.95
N LYS A 772 -1.04 -19.91 4.56
CA LYS A 772 -0.95 -19.48 3.16
C LYS A 772 0.27 -19.98 2.40
N TYR A 773 1.45 -19.94 3.02
CA TYR A 773 2.69 -20.43 2.40
C TYR A 773 2.64 -21.95 2.23
N ARG A 774 2.03 -22.66 3.19
CA ARG A 774 1.78 -24.10 3.09
C ARG A 774 0.85 -24.39 1.91
N ASP A 775 -0.32 -23.75 1.89
CA ASP A 775 -1.37 -24.05 0.90
C ASP A 775 -0.89 -23.75 -0.53
N ALA A 776 -0.21 -22.60 -0.72
CA ALA A 776 0.41 -22.27 -2.00
C ALA A 776 1.48 -23.28 -2.42
N PHE A 777 2.30 -23.75 -1.47
CA PHE A 777 3.33 -24.75 -1.77
C PHE A 777 2.72 -26.09 -2.17
N GLU A 778 1.66 -26.56 -1.49
CA GLU A 778 0.99 -27.82 -1.83
C GLU A 778 0.38 -27.80 -3.25
N VAL A 779 -0.20 -26.68 -3.67
CA VAL A 779 -0.70 -26.51 -5.05
C VAL A 779 0.44 -26.71 -6.06
N LEU A 780 1.60 -26.11 -5.82
CA LEU A 780 2.77 -26.26 -6.69
C LEU A 780 3.33 -27.69 -6.69
N VAL A 781 3.31 -28.38 -5.54
CA VAL A 781 3.73 -29.77 -5.43
C VAL A 781 2.84 -30.66 -6.31
N ASN A 782 1.52 -30.53 -6.18
CA ASN A 782 0.57 -31.34 -6.94
C ASN A 782 0.76 -31.18 -8.45
N ALA A 783 0.85 -29.94 -8.92
CA ALA A 783 1.11 -29.66 -10.33
C ALA A 783 2.43 -30.29 -10.81
N ALA A 784 3.50 -30.20 -10.00
CA ALA A 784 4.80 -30.73 -10.38
C ALA A 784 4.80 -32.26 -10.45
N MET A 785 4.02 -32.93 -9.58
CA MET A 785 3.87 -34.38 -9.58
C MET A 785 3.01 -34.87 -10.76
N GLU A 786 1.93 -34.17 -11.11
CA GLU A 786 1.11 -34.49 -12.29
C GLU A 786 1.95 -34.46 -13.58
N LYS A 787 2.76 -33.41 -13.75
CA LYS A 787 3.68 -33.31 -14.89
C LYS A 787 4.67 -34.47 -14.96
N LEU A 788 5.18 -34.92 -13.81
CA LEU A 788 6.11 -36.05 -13.75
C LEU A 788 5.43 -37.35 -14.20
N GLN A 789 4.20 -37.59 -13.76
CA GLN A 789 3.38 -38.75 -14.15
C GLN A 789 3.05 -38.76 -15.64
N ASP A 790 2.79 -37.59 -16.22
CA ASP A 790 2.53 -37.42 -17.65
C ASP A 790 3.76 -37.69 -18.53
N GLY A 791 4.95 -37.37 -18.02
CA GLY A 791 6.21 -37.74 -18.66
C GLY A 791 6.43 -39.27 -18.70
N GLU A 792 6.00 -39.99 -17.65
CA GLU A 792 6.07 -41.46 -17.60
C GLU A 792 5.04 -42.14 -18.52
N SER A 793 3.82 -41.63 -18.61
CA SER A 793 2.78 -42.19 -19.49
C SER A 793 3.11 -41.98 -20.98
N GLY A 794 3.67 -40.82 -21.35
CA GLY A 794 4.16 -40.57 -22.71
C GLY A 794 5.36 -41.46 -23.11
N LEU A 795 6.30 -41.71 -22.18
CA LEU A 795 7.42 -42.64 -22.41
C LEU A 795 6.95 -44.11 -22.48
N ALA A 796 5.96 -44.50 -21.66
CA ALA A 796 5.35 -45.83 -21.70
C ALA A 796 4.53 -46.06 -22.97
N GLU A 797 3.83 -45.04 -23.48
CA GLU A 797 3.16 -45.09 -24.79
C GLU A 797 4.16 -45.14 -25.94
N MET A 798 5.26 -44.38 -25.91
CA MET A 798 6.31 -44.46 -26.93
C MET A 798 7.02 -45.82 -26.91
N ALA A 799 7.31 -46.39 -25.74
CA ALA A 799 7.86 -47.74 -25.60
C ALA A 799 6.87 -48.82 -26.08
N SER A 800 5.57 -48.63 -25.82
CA SER A 800 4.50 -49.49 -26.31
C SER A 800 4.27 -49.36 -27.82
N ALA A 801 4.45 -48.15 -28.39
CA ALA A 801 4.37 -47.87 -29.81
C ALA A 801 5.57 -48.48 -30.57
N GLN A 802 6.78 -48.44 -30.00
CA GLN A 802 7.96 -49.13 -30.55
C GLN A 802 7.80 -50.67 -30.47
N MET A 803 7.21 -51.21 -29.41
CA MET A 803 6.86 -52.64 -29.32
C MET A 803 5.73 -53.06 -30.28
N ARG A 804 4.80 -52.16 -30.61
CA ARG A 804 3.76 -52.38 -31.64
C ARG A 804 4.34 -52.29 -33.06
N ALA A 805 5.28 -51.38 -33.30
CA ALA A 805 5.99 -51.26 -34.57
C ALA A 805 6.93 -52.46 -34.84
N GLY A 806 7.50 -53.06 -33.79
CA GLY A 806 8.33 -54.27 -33.89
C GLY A 806 7.56 -55.59 -34.18
N ARG A 807 6.23 -55.56 -34.26
CA ARG A 807 5.39 -56.74 -34.61
C ARG A 807 4.76 -56.68 -36.00
N GLN A 808 5.06 -55.64 -36.78
CA GLN A 808 4.60 -55.48 -38.16
C GLN A 808 5.77 -55.28 -39.12
N GLN A 809 6.79 -56.13 -39.05
CA GLN A 809 7.75 -56.30 -40.14
C GLN A 809 8.26 -57.75 -40.11
N ASP A 810 7.37 -58.65 -40.50
CA ASP A 810 7.77 -59.99 -40.96
C ASP A 810 6.89 -60.31 -42.18
N THR A 811 7.30 -59.80 -43.34
CA THR A 811 7.06 -60.39 -44.68
C THR A 811 7.76 -59.57 -45.77
N THR A 812 8.50 -60.29 -46.62
CA THR A 812 9.01 -59.95 -47.98
C THR A 812 10.26 -59.05 -48.15
N ILE A 813 11.45 -59.68 -48.13
CA ILE A 813 12.42 -59.90 -49.26
C ILE A 813 12.23 -58.92 -50.46
N ASP A 814 13.18 -58.12 -50.98
CA ASP A 814 14.56 -58.37 -51.48
C ASP A 814 15.22 -57.03 -51.95
N GLY A 815 16.56 -56.97 -52.09
CA GLY A 815 17.21 -56.17 -53.15
C GLY A 815 18.01 -54.87 -52.85
N GLN A 816 19.29 -55.03 -52.43
CA GLN A 816 20.54 -54.36 -52.88
C GLN A 816 20.86 -52.83 -52.72
N SER A 817 22.08 -52.62 -52.16
CA SER A 817 23.14 -51.60 -52.42
C SER A 817 22.87 -50.12 -52.10
N GLU A 818 23.80 -49.25 -51.67
CA GLU A 818 25.16 -49.21 -51.08
C GLU A 818 25.45 -47.70 -50.82
N GLU A 819 26.36 -47.34 -49.89
CA GLU A 819 27.08 -46.04 -49.78
C GLU A 819 26.26 -44.73 -49.51
N ALA A 820 26.78 -43.63 -48.98
CA ALA A 820 27.87 -43.26 -48.09
C ALA A 820 27.64 -41.76 -47.70
N ALA A 821 28.39 -41.30 -46.71
CA ALA A 821 28.47 -39.97 -46.10
C ALA A 821 28.30 -38.72 -47.00
N GLY A 822 27.79 -37.63 -46.40
CA GLY A 822 27.91 -36.26 -46.96
C GLY A 822 27.11 -35.18 -46.21
N GLU A 823 27.80 -34.49 -45.29
CA GLU A 823 27.73 -33.06 -44.91
C GLU A 823 26.44 -32.24 -45.12
N ARG A 824 26.03 -31.50 -44.06
CA ARG A 824 25.21 -30.28 -44.20
C ARG A 824 25.91 -29.08 -43.58
N GLU A 825 26.13 -28.11 -44.45
CA GLU A 825 26.63 -26.77 -44.19
C GLU A 825 25.67 -25.92 -43.33
N VAL A 826 26.32 -24.95 -42.70
CA VAL A 826 25.80 -23.84 -41.91
C VAL A 826 25.06 -22.84 -42.80
N GLY A 827 23.83 -22.49 -42.41
CA GLY A 827 23.11 -21.32 -42.92
C GLY A 827 22.71 -20.40 -41.77
N GLN A 828 23.31 -19.21 -41.72
CA GLN A 828 22.90 -18.09 -40.87
C GLN A 828 21.48 -17.63 -41.23
N MET A 829 20.63 -17.38 -40.22
CA MET A 829 19.40 -16.58 -40.39
C MET A 829 19.37 -15.46 -39.36
N THR A 830 19.00 -14.29 -39.85
CA THR A 830 19.12 -12.95 -39.30
C THR A 830 17.90 -12.50 -38.49
N ASP A 831 18.18 -11.64 -37.51
CA ASP A 831 17.39 -10.72 -36.65
C ASP A 831 16.00 -10.15 -37.11
N GLU A 832 15.06 -10.93 -37.65
CA GLU A 832 13.70 -10.42 -37.96
C GLU A 832 12.52 -11.19 -37.31
N SER A 833 12.73 -11.96 -36.23
CA SER A 833 11.66 -12.73 -35.59
C SER A 833 11.16 -12.19 -34.23
N PHE A 834 11.58 -11.00 -33.80
CA PHE A 834 11.18 -10.44 -32.49
C PHE A 834 10.00 -9.43 -32.59
N ASP A 835 9.83 -8.75 -33.73
CA ASP A 835 8.76 -7.74 -33.90
C ASP A 835 7.43 -8.28 -34.42
N GLN A 836 7.35 -9.56 -34.80
CA GLN A 836 6.10 -10.18 -35.26
C GLN A 836 5.24 -10.83 -34.15
N PHE A 837 5.75 -10.95 -32.93
CA PHE A 837 5.02 -11.57 -31.82
C PHE A 837 4.16 -10.59 -31.00
N LEU A 838 4.36 -9.27 -31.16
CA LEU A 838 3.62 -8.23 -30.43
C LEU A 838 2.50 -7.56 -31.26
N GLY A 839 2.29 -7.99 -32.51
CA GLY A 839 1.39 -7.32 -33.46
C GLY A 839 -0.01 -7.91 -33.65
N SER A 840 -0.40 -9.00 -32.96
CA SER A 840 -1.65 -9.71 -33.28
C SER A 840 -2.51 -10.14 -32.08
N VAL A 841 -2.58 -9.35 -31.01
CA VAL A 841 -3.66 -9.50 -30.00
C VAL A 841 -4.39 -8.18 -29.82
N GLY A 842 -4.95 -7.71 -30.93
CA GLY A 842 -6.04 -6.76 -30.95
C GLY A 842 -7.23 -7.45 -31.61
N ASP A 843 -8.32 -7.53 -30.85
CA ASP A 843 -9.68 -7.79 -31.33
C ASP A 843 -10.08 -9.25 -31.62
N SER A 844 -10.58 -9.93 -30.58
CA SER A 844 -11.72 -10.85 -30.70
C SER A 844 -12.28 -11.18 -29.32
N GLY A 845 -13.42 -10.59 -28.96
CA GLY A 845 -14.20 -11.01 -27.80
C GLY A 845 -14.86 -12.36 -28.03
N ILE A 846 -14.91 -13.19 -26.98
CA ILE A 846 -16.00 -14.10 -26.60
C ILE A 846 -15.78 -14.46 -25.12
N ALA A 847 -16.86 -14.37 -24.36
CA ALA A 847 -16.93 -14.53 -22.92
C ALA A 847 -16.89 -16.00 -22.47
N GLY A 848 -16.37 -16.19 -21.26
CA GLY A 848 -16.98 -17.05 -20.24
C GLY A 848 -16.48 -18.50 -20.14
N GLY A 849 -15.82 -18.80 -19.02
CA GLY A 849 -15.93 -20.12 -18.38
C GLY A 849 -14.61 -20.73 -17.93
N GLY A 850 -14.24 -20.45 -16.67
CA GLY A 850 -13.36 -21.30 -15.86
C GLY A 850 -11.86 -21.15 -16.13
N PHE A 851 -11.21 -20.21 -15.43
CA PHE A 851 -9.88 -20.36 -14.78
C PHE A 851 -9.40 -19.00 -14.21
N GLU A 852 -10.27 -18.29 -13.49
CA GLU A 852 -9.91 -17.13 -12.66
C GLU A 852 -9.13 -17.51 -11.38
N GLY A 853 -8.73 -18.76 -11.16
CA GLY A 853 -8.17 -19.19 -9.86
C GLY A 853 -6.65 -19.03 -9.68
N ALA A 854 -5.84 -19.00 -10.74
CA ALA A 854 -4.38 -19.06 -10.61
C ALA A 854 -3.68 -17.70 -10.78
N TRP A 855 -4.25 -16.80 -11.59
CA TRP A 855 -3.72 -15.45 -11.78
C TRP A 855 -3.92 -14.57 -10.54
N PRO A 856 -5.08 -14.63 -9.84
CA PRO A 856 -5.20 -14.02 -8.54
C PRO A 856 -4.21 -14.62 -7.55
N MET A 857 -3.89 -15.91 -7.55
CA MET A 857 -2.99 -16.50 -6.55
C MET A 857 -1.51 -16.08 -6.71
N VAL A 858 -1.08 -15.82 -7.95
CA VAL A 858 0.29 -15.36 -8.29
C VAL A 858 0.40 -13.84 -8.14
N ALA A 859 -0.63 -13.09 -8.54
CA ALA A 859 -0.79 -11.68 -8.22
C ALA A 859 -1.01 -11.46 -6.71
N GLU A 860 -1.65 -12.41 -6.02
CA GLU A 860 -1.79 -12.50 -4.57
C GLU A 860 -0.42 -12.74 -3.97
N LEU A 861 0.37 -13.74 -4.37
CA LEU A 861 1.73 -13.92 -3.82
C LEU A 861 2.63 -12.67 -3.95
N ALA A 862 2.43 -11.85 -5.00
CA ALA A 862 3.09 -10.55 -5.17
C ALA A 862 2.46 -9.44 -4.31
N ASN A 863 1.13 -9.44 -4.16
CA ASN A 863 0.40 -8.58 -3.24
C ASN A 863 0.64 -8.98 -1.77
N TRP A 864 0.95 -10.23 -1.42
CA TRP A 864 0.84 -10.83 -0.07
C TRP A 864 2.06 -10.62 0.84
N ILE A 865 3.01 -9.80 0.38
CA ILE A 865 3.89 -9.02 1.26
C ILE A 865 3.11 -7.87 1.91
N ASP A 866 1.91 -7.54 1.39
CA ASP A 866 0.91 -6.61 1.90
C ASP A 866 -0.51 -7.25 1.94
N GLN A 867 -1.05 -7.33 3.17
CA GLN A 867 -2.49 -7.42 3.51
C GLN A 867 -3.22 -8.77 3.19
N ASP A 868 -4.14 -9.29 4.02
CA ASP A 868 -5.41 -8.64 4.36
C ASP A 868 -6.10 -9.09 5.67
N SER A 869 -6.94 -8.18 6.17
CA SER A 869 -8.10 -8.29 7.10
C SER A 869 -7.93 -8.74 8.57
N GLY A 870 -8.04 -7.76 9.48
CA GLY A 870 -8.37 -7.93 10.89
C GLY A 870 -7.18 -7.86 11.88
N SER A 871 -7.06 -6.72 12.58
CA SER A 871 -6.22 -6.46 13.77
C SER A 871 -4.75 -6.04 13.53
N PRO A 872 -4.09 -5.37 14.49
CA PRO A 872 -4.23 -3.99 14.93
C PRO A 872 -3.03 -3.13 14.44
N VAL A 873 -3.28 -1.86 14.10
CA VAL A 873 -2.23 -0.90 13.72
C VAL A 873 -1.40 -0.53 14.95
N TRP A 874 -0.10 -0.84 14.94
CA TRP A 874 0.86 -0.16 15.82
C TRP A 874 2.22 0.01 15.15
N MET A 875 2.36 1.11 14.42
CA MET A 875 3.57 1.92 14.41
C MET A 875 3.12 3.35 14.72
N PRO A 876 3.79 4.10 15.61
CA PRO A 876 3.50 5.51 15.78
C PRO A 876 3.80 6.23 14.46
N ASN A 877 2.84 7.06 14.00
CA ASN A 877 3.00 7.96 12.86
C ASN A 877 4.38 8.66 12.94
N PHE A 878 5.07 8.79 11.81
CA PHE A 878 6.33 9.53 11.69
C PHE A 878 6.16 11.00 12.14
N GLU A 879 4.98 11.60 11.96
CA GLU A 879 4.58 12.89 12.53
C GLU A 879 4.45 12.87 14.05
N LEU A 880 4.04 11.74 14.64
CA LEU A 880 4.04 11.55 16.10
C LEU A 880 5.47 11.48 16.64
N LEU A 881 6.45 11.00 15.86
CA LEU A 881 7.88 11.03 16.22
C LEU A 881 8.49 12.43 16.07
N GLN A 882 7.99 13.23 15.13
CA GLN A 882 8.43 14.60 14.90
C GLN A 882 7.88 15.56 15.97
N SER A 883 6.61 15.44 16.35
CA SER A 883 5.95 16.22 17.42
C SER A 883 6.48 15.95 18.84
N LEU A 884 7.28 14.90 19.02
CA LEU A 884 7.90 14.53 20.32
C LEU A 884 9.42 14.70 20.32
N SER A 885 9.95 15.39 19.30
CA SER A 885 11.35 15.82 19.20
C SER A 885 11.63 17.21 19.78
N GLY A 886 10.66 17.81 20.48
CA GLY A 886 10.83 18.96 21.37
C GLY A 886 11.78 20.04 20.84
N ASN A 887 11.32 20.81 19.86
CA ASN A 887 11.78 22.17 19.60
C ASN A 887 10.56 22.95 19.08
N ASP A 888 10.17 23.97 19.86
CA ASP A 888 9.23 25.07 19.60
C ASP A 888 8.19 24.95 18.49
#